data_AF-A0A820GU26-F1
#
_entry.id   AF-A0A820GU26-F1
#
_cell.length_a   1.000
_cell.length_b   1.000
_cell.length_c   1.000
_cell.angle_alpha   90.00
_cell.angle_beta   90.00
_cell.angle_gamma   90.00
#
_symmetry.space_group_name_H-M   'P 1'
#
loop_
_entity.id
_entity.type
_entity.pdbx_description
1 polymer ?
#
loop_
_entity_poly.entity_id
_entity_poly.type
_entity_poly.pdbx_seq_one_letter_code
_entity_poly.pdbx_strand_id
1 'polypeptide(L)'
;MNDLEDLIKDQLCRFLKVNYFPMLLPDVAWILTYLKLQTNSKSTQIIQRIFQKSDSLQISIEQYLDSRSYSISSNEFPLVRDILIRSYNSTLMHNINRPEYLLRMLTYRKEHKTDYFIAWFKCFLCETDENWIKYQDLIRSWTDRFVRDQTILSEIIKKVDSLIDLWINVAPNNNQRSDFFVTHIVTQCFSQENVNHLLKNALHTVNNEKFLEAFKKEYEKEKLANAKGRLRNLKDPTNPLFQLMNIAEEHKRQNKIVEDLIILAASMIEVGDSELLNDTFNNPSRSTFVYLILFDKSLSSLSIHKIIINRLNQQWTKWEQGTLLASDIRTWENFPKEQKAIFHEIWSLVAKETEKTVDIDLVFDVSCKALKAKLETNDKIITCLNTYCQEATDKQEYDDLVKYWHECFEIESIGLIDTPPALSNIVEFAEELNPYAASIAWKTYLDQQTAASRNNRSLERNPIERQLREELDNDTSRQEEEFSTDVIQESINNKVKMESIAILKEAKEILKQFKQILQHICERGRRIPIENILRLFPDINQAQNDLETLAPLLIKDILPLLRSITSFWKDRIRIRSICTGIMNLSSKISVDIDLSFLRSLNSIDQRVLSEQCSSIYEQYLEDFERKCSANALTLFSFYGSSQDLFEFLDSLAADDVYNLQEAVNDWDETLVNTKTIFDFSTVKNFLDRAYASISEKQKQLNLTSLSFDRIIGCFEDILTNKEFNDLAKCLQSSALSLASIKRIHLELTDKEQSKRRRIADILQSSNIEFVRIGHHEVAFDIYITLQNHQEQQQKQTTMNEEQKIQNITFADISELRDRARLLEYSSNTQESDKNQHDVDKLRHFIQFVSVVETTLETLTNLYRAGYPLVSKFLITEKTFSCVNGNYDQLTQNNATLANLLVSWETKLLSLYEIYTDLTYFTGDQFQLIEDYIYKSLSVTDPGYHLLQFIDIDPKSIRKIDKTSEEPEDRLESLGDLLSKSREEISCQKEILRNEKILLVETTNEGILRAILSLFQKTNTPPHIRHLFYCTTQTNWIQIRAFIYRCFYSKSFHQLIRPELLSQSIQDQFVCLLRSLIKEKPDQY
;
A
#
# COMPACT_ATOMS: atom_id res chain seq x y z
N MET A 1 -70.05 -13.29 -82.29
CA MET A 1 -69.34 -12.89 -81.05
C MET A 1 -69.46 -13.95 -79.96
N ASN A 2 -70.66 -14.50 -79.71
CA ASN A 2 -70.82 -15.62 -78.75
C ASN A 2 -69.98 -16.86 -79.12
N ASP A 3 -69.81 -17.17 -80.41
CA ASP A 3 -68.99 -18.33 -80.85
C ASP A 3 -67.49 -18.19 -80.56
N LEU A 4 -66.94 -16.96 -80.59
CA LEU A 4 -65.54 -16.72 -80.24
C LEU A 4 -65.34 -16.82 -78.72
N GLU A 5 -66.35 -16.41 -77.95
CA GLU A 5 -66.37 -16.48 -76.50
C GLU A 5 -66.41 -17.93 -76.01
N ASP A 6 -67.27 -18.75 -76.62
CA ASP A 6 -67.36 -20.17 -76.33
C ASP A 6 -66.16 -20.95 -76.87
N LEU A 7 -65.56 -20.55 -78.00
CA LEU A 7 -64.32 -21.14 -78.52
C LEU A 7 -63.11 -20.83 -77.62
N ILE A 8 -62.96 -19.57 -77.17
CA ILE A 8 -61.91 -19.17 -76.23
C ILE A 8 -62.09 -19.90 -74.91
N LYS A 9 -63.33 -20.01 -74.41
CA LYS A 9 -63.66 -20.72 -73.18
C LYS A 9 -63.38 -22.22 -73.29
N ASP A 10 -63.75 -22.86 -74.40
CA ASP A 10 -63.50 -24.29 -74.63
C ASP A 10 -62.01 -24.58 -74.84
N GLN A 11 -61.28 -23.71 -75.57
CA GLN A 11 -59.83 -23.87 -75.75
C GLN A 11 -59.04 -23.61 -74.46
N LEU A 12 -59.39 -22.59 -73.66
CA LEU A 12 -58.77 -22.38 -72.34
C LEU A 12 -59.12 -23.51 -71.36
N CYS A 13 -60.37 -23.98 -71.34
CA CYS A 13 -60.76 -25.11 -70.49
C CYS A 13 -60.05 -26.41 -70.91
N ARG A 14 -59.86 -26.67 -72.21
CA ARG A 14 -59.05 -27.79 -72.68
C ARG A 14 -57.58 -27.62 -72.34
N PHE A 15 -57.01 -26.43 -72.55
CA PHE A 15 -55.62 -26.15 -72.21
C PHE A 15 -55.33 -26.37 -70.73
N LEU A 16 -56.25 -25.95 -69.85
CA LEU A 16 -56.15 -26.11 -68.40
C LEU A 16 -56.49 -27.54 -67.92
N LYS A 17 -57.33 -28.31 -68.63
CA LYS A 17 -57.67 -29.70 -68.25
C LYS A 17 -56.73 -30.77 -68.80
N VAL A 18 -56.07 -30.52 -69.94
CA VAL A 18 -55.33 -31.55 -70.68
C VAL A 18 -53.85 -31.61 -70.29
N ASN A 19 -53.30 -30.58 -69.63
CA ASN A 19 -51.88 -30.55 -69.32
C ASN A 19 -51.59 -30.30 -67.83
N TYR A 20 -51.03 -31.31 -67.15
CA TYR A 20 -50.19 -31.10 -65.98
C TYR A 20 -48.87 -30.46 -66.45
N PHE A 21 -48.88 -29.17 -66.77
CA PHE A 21 -47.63 -28.44 -67.00
C PHE A 21 -47.02 -28.02 -65.66
N PRO A 22 -45.73 -28.28 -65.38
CA PRO A 22 -45.04 -27.61 -64.29
C PRO A 22 -45.01 -26.11 -64.61
N MET A 23 -45.76 -25.30 -63.86
CA MET A 23 -45.75 -23.85 -64.04
C MET A 23 -44.35 -23.30 -63.75
N LEU A 24 -43.80 -22.53 -64.69
CA LEU A 24 -42.56 -21.79 -64.47
C LEU A 24 -42.87 -20.39 -63.93
N LEU A 25 -41.86 -19.77 -63.31
CA LEU A 25 -41.95 -18.42 -62.74
C LEU A 25 -42.58 -17.36 -63.70
N PRO A 26 -42.24 -17.33 -65.01
CA PRO A 26 -42.84 -16.37 -65.94
C PRO A 26 -44.34 -16.60 -66.16
N ASP A 27 -44.81 -17.85 -66.12
CA ASP A 27 -46.20 -18.20 -66.33
C ASP A 27 -47.07 -17.70 -65.16
N VAL A 28 -46.58 -17.92 -63.94
CA VAL A 28 -47.23 -17.43 -62.71
C VAL A 28 -47.24 -15.90 -62.69
N ALA A 29 -46.12 -15.25 -63.03
CA ALA A 29 -46.02 -13.79 -63.12
C ALA A 29 -46.97 -13.20 -64.15
N TRP A 30 -47.08 -13.83 -65.32
CA TRP A 30 -47.98 -13.40 -66.38
C TRP A 30 -49.45 -13.52 -65.94
N ILE A 31 -49.86 -14.66 -65.36
CA ILE A 31 -51.22 -14.87 -64.88
C ILE A 31 -51.58 -13.86 -63.79
N LEU A 32 -50.70 -13.62 -62.81
CA LEU A 32 -50.95 -12.63 -61.76
C LEU A 32 -51.02 -11.21 -62.31
N THR A 33 -50.20 -10.87 -63.31
CA THR A 33 -50.21 -9.56 -63.97
C THR A 33 -51.46 -9.39 -64.82
N TYR A 34 -51.93 -10.44 -65.50
CA TYR A 34 -53.17 -10.43 -66.26
C TYR A 34 -54.40 -10.24 -65.35
N LEU A 35 -54.38 -10.83 -64.17
CA LEU A 35 -55.36 -10.60 -63.10
C LEU A 35 -55.26 -9.17 -62.48
N LYS A 36 -54.21 -8.37 -62.77
CA LYS A 36 -54.08 -6.95 -62.33
C LYS A 36 -54.73 -5.96 -63.30
N LEU A 37 -54.97 -6.33 -64.56
CA LEU A 37 -55.46 -5.40 -65.58
C LEU A 37 -56.87 -4.91 -65.24
N GLN A 38 -57.07 -3.58 -65.26
CA GLN A 38 -58.40 -2.98 -65.10
C GLN A 38 -59.35 -3.48 -66.18
N THR A 39 -60.57 -3.87 -65.76
CA THR A 39 -61.56 -4.56 -66.59
C THR A 39 -62.24 -3.63 -67.58
N ASN A 40 -61.55 -3.28 -68.67
CA ASN A 40 -62.10 -2.40 -69.71
C ASN A 40 -62.66 -3.17 -70.93
N SER A 41 -62.44 -4.50 -71.02
CA SER A 41 -63.01 -5.35 -72.08
C SER A 41 -63.75 -6.56 -71.53
N LYS A 42 -64.85 -6.95 -72.20
CA LYS A 42 -65.67 -8.12 -71.85
C LYS A 42 -64.83 -9.42 -71.88
N SER A 43 -63.94 -9.54 -72.88
CA SER A 43 -63.01 -10.66 -73.04
C SER A 43 -62.06 -10.81 -71.85
N THR A 44 -61.55 -9.71 -71.30
CA THR A 44 -60.71 -9.72 -70.09
C THR A 44 -61.48 -10.24 -68.88
N GLN A 45 -62.75 -9.85 -68.70
CA GLN A 45 -63.58 -10.33 -67.58
C GLN A 45 -63.87 -11.84 -67.67
N ILE A 46 -64.05 -12.36 -68.87
CA ILE A 46 -64.32 -13.79 -69.09
C ILE A 46 -63.07 -14.62 -68.80
N ILE A 47 -61.91 -14.20 -69.31
CA ILE A 47 -60.63 -14.88 -69.05
C ILE A 47 -60.30 -14.81 -67.55
N GLN A 48 -60.51 -13.67 -66.90
CA GLN A 48 -60.33 -13.53 -65.45
C GLN A 48 -61.29 -14.45 -64.67
N ARG A 49 -62.56 -14.61 -65.08
CA ARG A 49 -63.50 -15.56 -64.46
C ARG A 49 -63.13 -17.02 -64.70
N ILE A 50 -62.62 -17.37 -65.88
CA ILE A 50 -62.14 -18.73 -66.19
C ILE A 50 -60.94 -19.06 -65.32
N PHE A 51 -59.96 -18.15 -65.24
CA PHE A 51 -58.84 -18.31 -64.32
C PHE A 51 -59.33 -18.44 -62.88
N GLN A 52 -60.24 -17.58 -62.41
CA GLN A 52 -60.77 -17.59 -61.05
C GLN A 52 -61.53 -18.84 -60.62
N LYS A 53 -61.98 -19.67 -61.56
CA LYS A 53 -62.75 -20.90 -61.32
C LYS A 53 -62.01 -22.18 -61.74
N SER A 54 -60.73 -22.09 -62.09
CA SER A 54 -59.96 -23.23 -62.57
C SER A 54 -59.28 -23.98 -61.44
N ASP A 55 -59.83 -25.14 -61.07
CA ASP A 55 -59.24 -26.04 -60.06
C ASP A 55 -57.83 -26.51 -60.47
N SER A 56 -57.61 -26.75 -61.77
CA SER A 56 -56.28 -27.18 -62.26
C SER A 56 -55.23 -26.08 -62.11
N LEU A 57 -55.59 -24.81 -62.33
CA LEU A 57 -54.68 -23.69 -62.14
C LEU A 57 -54.35 -23.48 -60.66
N GLN A 58 -55.34 -23.69 -59.78
CA GLN A 58 -55.17 -23.66 -58.34
C GLN A 58 -54.19 -24.75 -57.88
N ILE A 59 -54.39 -26.00 -58.32
CA ILE A 59 -53.50 -27.13 -58.01
C ILE A 59 -52.08 -26.88 -58.53
N SER A 60 -51.91 -26.33 -59.74
CA SER A 60 -50.58 -26.03 -60.28
C SER A 60 -49.86 -24.92 -59.50
N ILE A 61 -50.58 -23.92 -58.98
CA ILE A 61 -49.99 -22.86 -58.16
C ILE A 61 -49.66 -23.38 -56.76
N GLU A 62 -50.47 -24.27 -56.20
CA GLU A 62 -50.18 -24.97 -54.95
C GLU A 62 -48.93 -25.86 -55.09
N GLN A 63 -48.85 -26.69 -56.14
CA GLN A 63 -47.67 -27.49 -56.47
C GLN A 63 -46.42 -26.62 -56.70
N TYR A 64 -46.58 -25.44 -57.32
CA TYR A 64 -45.49 -24.49 -57.46
C TYR A 64 -45.00 -23.99 -56.11
N LEU A 65 -45.90 -23.58 -55.21
CA LEU A 65 -45.55 -23.15 -53.85
C LEU A 65 -44.93 -24.29 -53.02
N ASP A 66 -45.46 -25.50 -53.11
CA ASP A 66 -44.92 -26.69 -52.45
C ASP A 66 -43.51 -27.04 -52.95
N SER A 67 -43.30 -27.00 -54.27
CA SER A 67 -41.97 -27.25 -54.88
C SER A 67 -40.93 -26.19 -54.53
N ARG A 68 -41.37 -24.95 -54.24
CA ARG A 68 -40.51 -23.81 -53.90
C ARG A 68 -40.42 -23.51 -52.42
N SER A 69 -41.16 -24.23 -51.58
CA SER A 69 -41.26 -24.04 -50.12
C SER A 69 -39.91 -23.98 -49.39
N TYR A 70 -38.85 -24.51 -50.01
CA TYR A 70 -37.52 -24.63 -49.42
C TYR A 70 -36.41 -23.82 -50.13
N SER A 71 -36.67 -23.10 -51.23
CA SER A 71 -35.58 -22.38 -51.93
C SER A 71 -36.06 -21.20 -52.80
N ILE A 72 -36.62 -20.17 -52.17
CA ILE A 72 -37.01 -18.93 -52.87
C ILE A 72 -35.83 -17.96 -52.84
N SER A 73 -35.37 -17.55 -54.02
CA SER A 73 -34.37 -16.49 -54.15
C SER A 73 -34.98 -15.11 -53.83
N SER A 74 -34.15 -14.13 -53.48
CA SER A 74 -34.58 -12.74 -53.24
C SER A 74 -35.36 -12.14 -54.43
N ASN A 75 -35.08 -12.60 -55.65
CA ASN A 75 -35.72 -12.14 -56.88
C ASN A 75 -37.08 -12.79 -57.13
N GLU A 76 -37.32 -13.99 -56.59
CA GLU A 76 -38.60 -14.70 -56.67
C GLU A 76 -39.56 -14.30 -55.54
N PHE A 77 -39.03 -13.78 -54.43
CA PHE A 77 -39.80 -13.39 -53.25
C PHE A 77 -40.94 -12.38 -53.54
N PRO A 78 -40.77 -11.31 -54.34
CA PRO A 78 -41.86 -10.38 -54.65
C PRO A 78 -43.05 -11.06 -55.35
N LEU A 79 -42.78 -12.05 -56.20
CA LEU A 79 -43.83 -12.77 -56.91
C LEU A 79 -44.58 -13.71 -55.95
N VAL A 80 -43.85 -14.49 -55.15
CA VAL A 80 -44.45 -15.39 -54.15
C VAL A 80 -45.26 -14.60 -53.12
N ARG A 81 -44.74 -13.45 -52.67
CA ARG A 81 -45.48 -12.48 -51.87
C ARG A 81 -46.78 -12.06 -52.55
N ASP A 82 -46.73 -11.67 -53.82
CA ASP A 82 -47.91 -11.23 -54.56
C ASP A 82 -48.96 -12.37 -54.69
N ILE A 83 -48.53 -13.64 -54.80
CA ILE A 83 -49.42 -14.82 -54.78
C ILE A 83 -50.11 -14.93 -53.40
N LEU A 84 -49.32 -14.92 -52.32
CA LEU A 84 -49.80 -15.09 -50.95
C LEU A 84 -50.66 -13.92 -50.45
N ILE A 85 -50.46 -12.70 -50.97
CA ILE A 85 -51.34 -11.55 -50.69
C ILE A 85 -52.65 -11.69 -51.47
N ARG A 86 -52.62 -12.23 -52.70
CA ARG A 86 -53.80 -12.36 -53.57
C ARG A 86 -54.68 -13.56 -53.25
N SER A 87 -54.15 -14.57 -52.56
CA SER A 87 -54.95 -15.69 -52.07
C SER A 87 -56.11 -15.26 -51.18
N TYR A 88 -56.02 -14.05 -50.62
CA TYR A 88 -57.05 -13.44 -49.79
C TYR A 88 -58.24 -12.85 -50.58
N ASN A 89 -57.98 -12.21 -51.73
CA ASN A 89 -59.01 -11.45 -52.47
C ASN A 89 -59.57 -12.18 -53.70
N SER A 90 -59.04 -13.37 -54.02
CA SER A 90 -59.38 -14.12 -55.22
C SER A 90 -60.01 -15.46 -54.86
N THR A 91 -61.18 -15.76 -55.44
CA THR A 91 -61.81 -17.09 -55.35
C THR A 91 -60.88 -18.22 -55.83
N LEU A 92 -59.90 -17.89 -56.67
CA LEU A 92 -58.95 -18.85 -57.23
C LEU A 92 -58.05 -19.55 -56.21
N MET A 93 -57.80 -18.91 -55.07
CA MET A 93 -56.66 -19.24 -54.20
C MET A 93 -57.04 -19.38 -52.73
N HIS A 94 -58.34 -19.48 -52.44
CA HIS A 94 -58.88 -19.54 -51.08
C HIS A 94 -58.43 -20.76 -50.27
N ASN A 95 -58.00 -21.86 -50.91
CA ASN A 95 -57.53 -23.06 -50.23
C ASN A 95 -56.05 -23.04 -49.82
N ILE A 96 -55.28 -22.02 -50.22
CA ILE A 96 -53.85 -21.94 -49.85
C ILE A 96 -53.74 -21.55 -48.37
N ASN A 97 -53.23 -22.46 -47.53
CA ASN A 97 -52.95 -22.22 -46.11
C ASN A 97 -51.76 -21.28 -45.92
N ARG A 98 -51.98 -19.98 -46.13
CA ARG A 98 -50.96 -18.94 -46.11
C ARG A 98 -50.07 -18.96 -44.86
N PRO A 99 -50.59 -19.06 -43.62
CA PRO A 99 -49.74 -19.12 -42.43
C PRO A 99 -48.73 -20.27 -42.47
N GLU A 100 -49.11 -21.42 -43.01
CA GLU A 100 -48.24 -22.59 -43.12
C GLU A 100 -47.12 -22.38 -44.15
N TYR A 101 -47.44 -21.85 -45.33
CA TYR A 101 -46.41 -21.51 -46.33
C TYR A 101 -45.48 -20.40 -45.85
N LEU A 102 -46.03 -19.40 -45.15
CA LEU A 102 -45.25 -18.33 -44.55
C LEU A 102 -44.28 -18.88 -43.48
N LEU A 103 -44.75 -19.79 -42.63
CA LEU A 103 -43.91 -20.45 -41.62
C LEU A 103 -42.83 -21.33 -42.24
N ARG A 104 -43.18 -22.14 -43.26
CA ARG A 104 -42.23 -23.00 -44.00
C ARG A 104 -41.12 -22.16 -44.64
N MET A 105 -41.45 -21.07 -45.32
CA MET A 105 -40.42 -20.26 -45.98
C MET A 105 -39.55 -19.47 -44.98
N LEU A 106 -40.06 -19.10 -43.79
CA LEU A 106 -39.24 -18.54 -42.70
C LEU A 106 -38.22 -19.55 -42.14
N THR A 107 -38.46 -20.85 -42.27
CA THR A 107 -37.55 -21.88 -41.73
C THR A 107 -36.26 -22.07 -42.54
N TYR A 108 -36.20 -21.56 -43.77
CA TYR A 108 -35.03 -21.70 -44.66
C TYR A 108 -33.93 -20.65 -44.36
N ARG A 109 -32.67 -21.09 -44.30
CA ARG A 109 -31.57 -20.45 -43.53
C ARG A 109 -30.41 -19.87 -44.36
N LYS A 110 -30.66 -19.35 -45.57
CA LYS A 110 -29.60 -18.61 -46.31
C LYS A 110 -29.60 -17.14 -45.90
N GLU A 111 -28.49 -16.67 -45.32
CA GLU A 111 -28.12 -15.28 -44.99
C GLU A 111 -29.18 -14.21 -45.30
N HIS A 112 -30.15 -14.06 -44.41
CA HIS A 112 -31.22 -13.07 -44.58
C HIS A 112 -30.79 -11.71 -44.03
N LYS A 113 -30.79 -10.68 -44.89
CA LYS A 113 -30.55 -9.28 -44.50
C LYS A 113 -31.80 -8.66 -43.87
N THR A 114 -31.65 -7.55 -43.14
CA THR A 114 -32.76 -6.81 -42.50
C THR A 114 -33.94 -6.54 -43.44
N ASP A 115 -33.66 -6.14 -44.69
CA ASP A 115 -34.71 -5.83 -45.68
C ASP A 115 -35.58 -7.05 -46.04
N TYR A 116 -35.02 -8.26 -45.98
CA TYR A 116 -35.78 -9.49 -46.15
C TYR A 116 -36.80 -9.67 -45.02
N PHE A 117 -36.38 -9.51 -43.76
CA PHE A 117 -37.27 -9.64 -42.60
C PHE A 117 -38.38 -8.59 -42.60
N ILE A 118 -38.10 -7.36 -43.03
CA ILE A 118 -39.10 -6.30 -43.15
C ILE A 118 -40.09 -6.56 -44.28
N ALA A 119 -39.60 -7.02 -45.44
CA ALA A 119 -40.47 -7.39 -46.56
C ALA A 119 -41.39 -8.58 -46.17
N TRP A 120 -40.86 -9.51 -45.38
CA TRP A 120 -41.61 -10.58 -44.75
C TRP A 120 -42.70 -10.09 -43.81
N PHE A 121 -42.35 -9.16 -42.92
CA PHE A 121 -43.28 -8.60 -41.96
C PHE A 121 -44.52 -7.98 -42.63
N LYS A 122 -44.33 -7.28 -43.75
CA LYS A 122 -45.44 -6.74 -44.55
C LYS A 122 -46.39 -7.82 -45.08
N CYS A 123 -45.90 -9.05 -45.26
CA CYS A 123 -46.71 -10.20 -45.68
C CYS A 123 -47.56 -10.78 -44.55
N PHE A 124 -47.33 -10.42 -43.28
CA PHE A 124 -48.17 -10.86 -42.15
C PHE A 124 -49.47 -10.06 -42.03
N LEU A 125 -49.55 -8.89 -42.65
CA LEU A 125 -50.56 -7.89 -42.30
C LEU A 125 -51.96 -8.13 -42.89
N CYS A 126 -52.17 -9.05 -43.85
CA CYS A 126 -53.42 -9.04 -44.65
C CYS A 126 -54.56 -9.96 -44.16
N GLU A 127 -55.07 -9.87 -42.92
CA GLU A 127 -56.24 -10.68 -42.50
C GLU A 127 -57.14 -10.06 -41.39
N THR A 128 -58.46 -10.38 -41.45
CA THR A 128 -59.52 -10.15 -40.45
C THR A 128 -59.40 -11.08 -39.21
N ASP A 129 -60.26 -10.92 -38.19
CA ASP A 129 -60.07 -11.42 -36.80
C ASP A 129 -60.06 -12.94 -36.54
N GLU A 130 -60.39 -13.79 -37.51
CA GLU A 130 -60.68 -15.22 -37.24
C GLU A 130 -59.45 -16.14 -37.01
N ASN A 131 -58.21 -15.71 -37.30
CA ASN A 131 -56.99 -16.55 -37.22
C ASN A 131 -55.84 -16.00 -36.34
N TRP A 132 -56.12 -15.10 -35.40
CA TRP A 132 -55.09 -14.36 -34.64
C TRP A 132 -54.01 -15.23 -33.95
N ILE A 133 -54.38 -16.40 -33.39
CA ILE A 133 -53.44 -17.30 -32.69
C ILE A 133 -52.30 -17.76 -33.63
N LYS A 134 -52.63 -18.14 -34.87
CA LYS A 134 -51.62 -18.58 -35.85
C LYS A 134 -50.66 -17.45 -36.25
N TYR A 135 -51.12 -16.21 -36.20
CA TYR A 135 -50.28 -15.03 -36.47
C TYR A 135 -49.34 -14.69 -35.31
N GLN A 136 -49.76 -14.92 -34.05
CA GLN A 136 -48.84 -14.80 -32.92
C GLN A 136 -47.66 -15.78 -33.05
N ASP A 137 -47.94 -17.01 -33.48
CA ASP A 137 -46.89 -18.01 -33.72
C ASP A 137 -45.98 -17.66 -34.90
N LEU A 138 -46.51 -17.01 -35.94
CA LEU A 138 -45.69 -16.45 -37.02
C LEU A 138 -44.79 -15.31 -36.56
N ILE A 139 -45.30 -14.38 -35.74
CA ILE A 139 -44.50 -13.28 -35.19
C ILE A 139 -43.38 -13.84 -34.30
N ARG A 140 -43.69 -14.81 -33.42
CA ARG A 140 -42.68 -15.51 -32.61
C ARG A 140 -41.63 -16.19 -33.49
N SER A 141 -42.09 -16.97 -34.47
CA SER A 141 -41.19 -17.67 -35.40
C SER A 141 -40.36 -16.71 -36.26
N TRP A 142 -40.89 -15.52 -36.58
CA TRP A 142 -40.18 -14.48 -37.31
C TRP A 142 -39.09 -13.85 -36.42
N THR A 143 -39.43 -13.46 -35.19
CA THR A 143 -38.44 -12.90 -34.26
C THR A 143 -37.33 -13.89 -33.92
N ASP A 144 -37.66 -15.17 -33.69
CA ASP A 144 -36.68 -16.21 -33.32
C ASP A 144 -35.56 -16.39 -34.35
N ARG A 145 -35.79 -15.96 -35.60
CA ARG A 145 -34.85 -16.11 -36.72
C ARG A 145 -33.76 -15.06 -36.74
N PHE A 146 -34.01 -13.87 -36.21
CA PHE A 146 -33.02 -12.78 -36.19
C PHE A 146 -32.70 -12.29 -34.78
N VAL A 147 -33.48 -12.66 -33.76
CA VAL A 147 -33.28 -12.15 -32.40
C VAL A 147 -31.86 -12.45 -31.88
N ARG A 148 -31.22 -13.56 -32.28
CA ARG A 148 -29.85 -13.87 -31.87
C ARG A 148 -28.77 -13.01 -32.56
N ASP A 149 -29.11 -12.32 -33.65
CA ASP A 149 -28.22 -11.40 -34.34
C ASP A 149 -28.52 -9.96 -33.92
N GLN A 150 -27.68 -9.42 -33.03
CA GLN A 150 -27.82 -8.07 -32.49
C GLN A 150 -27.81 -6.97 -33.55
N THR A 151 -27.11 -7.18 -34.67
CA THR A 151 -27.03 -6.21 -35.78
C THR A 151 -28.35 -6.15 -36.51
N ILE A 152 -28.91 -7.30 -36.88
CA ILE A 152 -30.20 -7.37 -37.57
C ILE A 152 -31.32 -6.86 -36.65
N LEU A 153 -31.32 -7.26 -35.37
CA LEU A 153 -32.28 -6.78 -34.40
C LEU A 153 -32.23 -5.25 -34.26
N SER A 154 -31.04 -4.66 -34.14
CA SER A 154 -30.86 -3.21 -34.07
C SER A 154 -31.42 -2.48 -35.30
N GLU A 155 -31.16 -3.00 -36.50
CA GLU A 155 -31.71 -2.43 -37.74
C GLU A 155 -33.23 -2.58 -37.86
N ILE A 156 -33.81 -3.65 -37.31
CA ILE A 156 -35.27 -3.81 -37.21
C ILE A 156 -35.86 -2.83 -36.20
N ILE A 157 -35.23 -2.67 -35.02
CA ILE A 157 -35.66 -1.71 -33.99
C ILE A 157 -35.63 -0.28 -34.53
N LYS A 158 -34.61 0.10 -35.31
CA LYS A 158 -34.57 1.42 -35.97
C LYS A 158 -35.77 1.69 -36.88
N LYS A 159 -36.41 0.65 -37.39
CA LYS A 159 -37.59 0.73 -38.26
C LYS A 159 -38.90 0.40 -37.54
N VAL A 160 -38.88 0.16 -36.22
CA VAL A 160 -40.04 -0.35 -35.47
C VAL A 160 -41.25 0.59 -35.55
N ASP A 161 -41.04 1.91 -35.53
CA ASP A 161 -42.11 2.90 -35.69
C ASP A 161 -42.90 2.64 -36.97
N SER A 162 -42.18 2.51 -38.11
CA SER A 162 -42.81 2.24 -39.40
C SER A 162 -43.52 0.88 -39.44
N LEU A 163 -43.02 -0.11 -38.70
CA LEU A 163 -43.64 -1.44 -38.61
C LEU A 163 -44.92 -1.39 -37.77
N ILE A 164 -44.94 -0.62 -36.68
CA ILE A 164 -46.12 -0.38 -35.85
C ILE A 164 -47.17 0.40 -36.65
N ASP A 165 -46.77 1.45 -37.37
CA ASP A 165 -47.68 2.24 -38.22
C ASP A 165 -48.31 1.38 -39.32
N LEU A 166 -47.53 0.46 -39.92
CA LEU A 166 -48.06 -0.50 -40.89
C LEU A 166 -49.11 -1.42 -40.26
N TRP A 167 -48.93 -1.85 -39.00
CA TRP A 167 -49.95 -2.63 -38.28
C TRP A 167 -51.22 -1.83 -38.01
N ILE A 168 -51.08 -0.61 -37.51
CA ILE A 168 -52.21 0.27 -37.16
C ILE A 168 -53.03 0.59 -38.42
N ASN A 169 -52.38 0.88 -39.54
CA ASN A 169 -53.07 1.21 -40.80
C ASN A 169 -53.85 0.04 -41.39
N VAL A 170 -53.42 -1.20 -41.15
CA VAL A 170 -54.09 -2.39 -41.72
C VAL A 170 -55.22 -2.90 -40.84
N ALA A 171 -55.16 -2.67 -39.52
CA ALA A 171 -56.21 -3.06 -38.57
C ALA A 171 -56.52 -1.94 -37.56
N PRO A 172 -57.08 -0.80 -38.00
CA PRO A 172 -57.22 0.42 -37.18
C PRO A 172 -58.12 0.27 -35.95
N ASN A 173 -58.97 -0.76 -35.91
CA ASN A 173 -59.88 -1.03 -34.79
C ASN A 173 -59.40 -2.14 -33.85
N ASN A 174 -58.20 -2.72 -34.07
CA ASN A 174 -57.70 -3.85 -33.29
C ASN A 174 -56.36 -3.52 -32.59
N ASN A 175 -56.45 -2.75 -31.51
CA ASN A 175 -55.30 -2.38 -30.66
C ASN A 175 -54.61 -3.60 -30.02
N GLN A 176 -55.33 -4.70 -29.80
CA GLN A 176 -54.78 -5.92 -29.19
C GLN A 176 -53.61 -6.50 -30.01
N ARG A 177 -53.64 -6.34 -31.34
CA ARG A 177 -52.58 -6.84 -32.22
C ARG A 177 -51.31 -6.00 -32.15
N SER A 178 -51.45 -4.68 -32.24
CA SER A 178 -50.31 -3.76 -32.11
C SER A 178 -49.69 -3.86 -30.72
N ASP A 179 -50.52 -4.00 -29.68
CA ASP A 179 -50.05 -4.09 -28.30
C ASP A 179 -49.31 -5.41 -28.05
N PHE A 180 -49.78 -6.53 -28.62
CA PHE A 180 -49.05 -7.80 -28.60
C PHE A 180 -47.70 -7.69 -29.32
N PHE A 181 -47.68 -7.09 -30.53
CA PHE A 181 -46.44 -6.94 -31.29
C PHE A 181 -45.41 -6.08 -30.53
N VAL A 182 -45.84 -4.94 -30.00
CA VAL A 182 -44.99 -4.06 -29.17
C VAL A 182 -44.45 -4.83 -27.97
N THR A 183 -45.32 -5.48 -27.20
CA THR A 183 -44.93 -6.25 -26.00
C THR A 183 -43.95 -7.37 -26.36
N HIS A 184 -44.22 -8.10 -27.44
CA HIS A 184 -43.37 -9.21 -27.89
C HIS A 184 -42.00 -8.72 -28.33
N ILE A 185 -41.91 -7.66 -29.14
CA ILE A 185 -40.62 -7.10 -29.58
C ILE A 185 -39.83 -6.53 -28.41
N VAL A 186 -40.49 -5.81 -27.49
CA VAL A 186 -39.84 -5.34 -26.25
C VAL A 186 -39.29 -6.53 -25.48
N THR A 187 -40.07 -7.60 -25.28
CA THR A 187 -39.60 -8.83 -24.60
C THR A 187 -38.36 -9.41 -25.30
N GLN A 188 -38.32 -9.41 -26.64
CA GLN A 188 -37.16 -9.87 -27.41
C GLN A 188 -35.93 -8.95 -27.31
N CYS A 189 -36.10 -7.65 -27.05
CA CYS A 189 -34.98 -6.78 -26.73
C CYS A 189 -34.28 -7.20 -25.44
N PHE A 190 -35.03 -7.72 -24.46
CA PHE A 190 -34.50 -8.19 -23.17
C PHE A 190 -34.03 -9.65 -23.19
N SER A 191 -34.40 -10.44 -24.21
CA SER A 191 -33.82 -11.77 -24.43
C SER A 191 -32.37 -11.72 -24.96
N GLN A 192 -31.87 -10.53 -25.30
CA GLN A 192 -30.47 -10.30 -25.65
C GLN A 192 -29.56 -10.34 -24.42
N GLU A 193 -28.35 -10.90 -24.60
CA GLU A 193 -27.29 -10.83 -23.58
C GLU A 193 -26.94 -9.38 -23.20
N ASN A 194 -27.04 -8.44 -24.14
CA ASN A 194 -26.67 -7.04 -23.93
C ASN A 194 -27.70 -6.04 -24.48
N VAL A 195 -28.76 -5.77 -23.70
CA VAL A 195 -29.79 -4.75 -24.04
C VAL A 195 -29.19 -3.33 -24.19
N ASN A 196 -28.07 -3.03 -23.54
CA ASN A 196 -27.44 -1.70 -23.64
C ASN A 196 -26.89 -1.42 -25.04
N HIS A 197 -26.55 -2.47 -25.80
CA HIS A 197 -26.20 -2.33 -27.21
C HIS A 197 -27.36 -1.73 -28.02
N LEU A 198 -28.60 -2.12 -27.73
CA LEU A 198 -29.79 -1.57 -28.38
C LEU A 198 -30.05 -0.12 -27.97
N LEU A 199 -29.84 0.21 -26.68
CA LEU A 199 -29.94 1.59 -26.18
C LEU A 199 -28.94 2.52 -26.86
N LYS A 200 -27.71 2.04 -27.07
CA LYS A 200 -26.64 2.76 -27.75
C LYS A 200 -26.92 2.92 -29.24
N ASN A 201 -27.27 1.85 -29.93
CA ASN A 201 -27.19 1.82 -31.39
C ASN A 201 -28.52 1.96 -32.15
N ALA A 202 -29.67 1.76 -31.50
CA ALA A 202 -30.96 1.69 -32.20
C ALA A 202 -32.10 2.48 -31.54
N LEU A 203 -32.27 2.38 -30.22
CA LEU A 203 -33.47 2.90 -29.56
C LEU A 203 -33.60 4.43 -29.59
N HIS A 204 -32.50 5.16 -29.81
CA HIS A 204 -32.54 6.62 -29.97
C HIS A 204 -33.31 7.09 -31.21
N THR A 205 -33.56 6.21 -32.20
CA THR A 205 -34.33 6.57 -33.40
C THR A 205 -35.83 6.29 -33.28
N VAL A 206 -36.28 5.69 -32.17
CA VAL A 206 -37.67 5.25 -31.97
C VAL A 206 -38.46 6.38 -31.31
N ASN A 207 -39.59 6.74 -31.90
CA ASN A 207 -40.48 7.82 -31.44
C ASN A 207 -41.85 7.31 -30.98
N ASN A 208 -42.21 6.05 -31.26
CA ASN A 208 -43.51 5.51 -30.86
C ASN A 208 -43.65 5.41 -29.33
N GLU A 209 -44.54 6.23 -28.75
CA GLU A 209 -44.71 6.33 -27.29
C GLU A 209 -45.14 5.01 -26.64
N LYS A 210 -46.03 4.23 -27.28
CA LYS A 210 -46.45 2.93 -26.75
C LYS A 210 -45.28 1.96 -26.63
N PHE A 211 -44.39 1.95 -27.62
CA PHE A 211 -43.19 1.12 -27.58
C PHE A 211 -42.22 1.57 -26.49
N LEU A 212 -41.94 2.88 -26.41
CA LEU A 212 -41.03 3.43 -25.41
C LEU A 212 -41.53 3.18 -23.98
N GLU A 213 -42.83 3.31 -23.73
CA GLU A 213 -43.42 3.05 -22.41
C GLU A 213 -43.37 1.57 -22.03
N ALA A 214 -43.70 0.68 -22.97
CA ALA A 214 -43.55 -0.77 -22.76
C ALA A 214 -42.09 -1.14 -22.49
N PHE A 215 -41.13 -0.53 -23.21
CA PHE A 215 -39.71 -0.75 -22.99
C PHE A 215 -39.25 -0.28 -21.61
N LYS A 216 -39.66 0.91 -21.16
CA LYS A 216 -39.33 1.42 -19.81
C LYS A 216 -39.81 0.48 -18.72
N LYS A 217 -41.06 0.03 -18.82
CA LYS A 217 -41.67 -0.88 -17.85
C LYS A 217 -40.92 -2.22 -17.78
N GLU A 218 -40.53 -2.78 -18.92
CA GLU A 218 -39.76 -4.03 -18.94
C GLU A 218 -38.31 -3.81 -18.47
N TYR A 219 -37.70 -2.65 -18.77
CA TYR A 219 -36.37 -2.28 -18.25
C TYR A 219 -36.38 -2.15 -16.73
N GLU A 220 -37.40 -1.52 -16.17
CA GLU A 220 -37.61 -1.40 -14.73
C GLU A 220 -37.67 -2.79 -14.09
N LYS A 221 -38.50 -3.69 -14.64
CA LYS A 221 -38.70 -5.05 -14.15
C LYS A 221 -37.44 -5.93 -14.26
N GLU A 222 -36.79 -5.96 -15.41
CA GLU A 222 -35.71 -6.91 -15.69
C GLU A 222 -34.32 -6.41 -15.26
N LYS A 223 -34.07 -5.09 -15.32
CA LYS A 223 -32.75 -4.51 -15.02
C LYS A 223 -32.73 -3.72 -13.71
N LEU A 224 -33.67 -2.80 -13.47
CA LEU A 224 -33.61 -1.90 -12.32
C LEU A 224 -34.04 -2.58 -11.01
N ALA A 225 -35.16 -3.31 -11.01
CA ALA A 225 -35.67 -3.99 -9.82
C ALA A 225 -34.66 -5.01 -9.27
N ASN A 226 -34.03 -5.79 -10.16
CA ASN A 226 -32.98 -6.76 -9.81
C ASN A 226 -31.66 -6.10 -9.35
N ALA A 227 -31.48 -4.80 -9.63
CA ALA A 227 -30.28 -4.05 -9.30
C ALA A 227 -30.50 -2.97 -8.23
N LYS A 228 -31.68 -2.91 -7.58
CA LYS A 228 -32.06 -1.81 -6.66
C LYS A 228 -30.96 -1.49 -5.62
N GLY A 229 -30.33 -2.49 -5.03
CA GLY A 229 -29.22 -2.31 -4.08
C GLY A 229 -27.89 -1.86 -4.71
N ARG A 230 -27.67 -2.15 -6.00
CA ARG A 230 -26.44 -1.81 -6.75
C ARG A 230 -26.51 -0.46 -7.46
N LEU A 231 -27.71 0.11 -7.66
CA LEU A 231 -27.89 1.42 -8.32
C LEU A 231 -27.08 2.54 -7.67
N ARG A 232 -26.78 2.41 -6.37
CA ARG A 232 -25.95 3.34 -5.59
C ARG A 232 -24.46 3.29 -5.93
N ASN A 233 -23.96 2.17 -6.46
CA ASN A 233 -22.53 2.03 -6.75
C ASN A 233 -22.19 2.60 -8.12
N LEU A 234 -22.05 3.92 -8.21
CA LEU A 234 -21.75 4.63 -9.46
C LEU A 234 -20.33 4.36 -10.01
N LYS A 235 -19.52 3.55 -9.32
CA LYS A 235 -18.20 3.11 -9.81
C LYS A 235 -18.23 1.72 -10.44
N ASP A 236 -19.31 0.96 -10.23
CA ASP A 236 -19.44 -0.39 -10.77
C ASP A 236 -19.84 -0.33 -12.26
N PRO A 237 -19.01 -0.83 -13.19
CA PRO A 237 -19.33 -0.84 -14.62
C PRO A 237 -20.53 -1.73 -14.95
N THR A 238 -20.97 -2.60 -14.04
CA THR A 238 -22.17 -3.43 -14.17
C THR A 238 -23.44 -2.75 -13.64
N ASN A 239 -23.33 -1.59 -12.98
CA ASN A 239 -24.48 -0.82 -12.50
C ASN A 239 -25.29 -0.27 -13.70
N PRO A 240 -26.60 -0.58 -13.79
CA PRO A 240 -27.45 -0.07 -14.86
C PRO A 240 -27.47 1.46 -14.96
N LEU A 241 -27.45 2.18 -13.85
CA LEU A 241 -27.43 3.65 -13.85
C LEU A 241 -26.11 4.19 -14.42
N PHE A 242 -24.97 3.61 -14.02
CA PHE A 242 -23.67 3.99 -14.57
C PHE A 242 -23.57 3.73 -16.08
N GLN A 243 -24.08 2.59 -16.53
CA GLN A 243 -24.14 2.25 -17.96
C GLN A 243 -25.02 3.23 -18.75
N LEU A 244 -26.19 3.59 -18.21
CA LEU A 244 -27.08 4.58 -18.82
C LEU A 244 -26.43 5.96 -18.90
N MET A 245 -25.76 6.42 -17.83
CA MET A 245 -25.03 7.69 -17.82
C MET A 245 -23.93 7.72 -18.88
N ASN A 246 -23.15 6.65 -19.04
CA ASN A 246 -22.13 6.57 -20.09
C ASN A 246 -22.74 6.62 -21.49
N ILE A 247 -23.86 5.93 -21.73
CA ILE A 247 -24.55 5.97 -23.02
C ILE A 247 -25.11 7.38 -23.29
N ALA A 248 -25.64 8.05 -22.26
CA ALA A 248 -26.12 9.43 -22.37
C ALA A 248 -24.99 10.38 -22.77
N GLU A 249 -23.82 10.28 -22.14
CA GLU A 249 -22.65 11.10 -22.47
C GLU A 249 -22.12 10.82 -23.89
N GLU A 250 -22.05 9.56 -24.32
CA GLU A 250 -21.70 9.20 -25.70
C GLU A 250 -22.63 9.86 -26.74
N HIS A 251 -23.91 10.02 -26.39
CA HIS A 251 -24.92 10.67 -27.23
C HIS A 251 -25.11 12.16 -26.94
N LYS A 252 -24.24 12.78 -26.13
CA LYS A 252 -24.36 14.18 -25.70
C LYS A 252 -25.76 14.52 -25.15
N ARG A 253 -26.38 13.55 -24.47
CA ARG A 253 -27.74 13.62 -23.88
C ARG A 253 -28.88 13.90 -24.85
N GLN A 254 -28.70 13.54 -26.11
CA GLN A 254 -29.76 13.67 -27.12
C GLN A 254 -30.69 12.45 -27.14
N ASN A 255 -30.33 11.37 -26.43
CA ASN A 255 -31.09 10.13 -26.40
C ASN A 255 -32.20 10.18 -25.33
N LYS A 256 -33.40 10.61 -25.73
CA LYS A 256 -34.55 10.83 -24.83
C LYS A 256 -34.93 9.60 -23.99
N ILE A 257 -34.90 8.40 -24.57
CA ILE A 257 -35.25 7.17 -23.82
C ILE A 257 -34.20 6.85 -22.74
N VAL A 258 -32.92 7.11 -23.00
CA VAL A 258 -31.87 6.92 -21.99
C VAL A 258 -32.03 7.91 -20.85
N GLU A 259 -32.32 9.18 -21.13
CA GLU A 259 -32.60 10.19 -20.11
C GLU A 259 -33.82 9.80 -19.24
N ASP A 260 -34.90 9.34 -19.86
CA ASP A 260 -36.08 8.86 -19.13
C ASP A 260 -35.75 7.65 -18.22
N LEU A 261 -34.88 6.75 -18.67
CA LEU A 261 -34.43 5.61 -17.88
C LEU A 261 -33.46 6.02 -16.74
N ILE A 262 -32.63 7.05 -16.94
CA ILE A 262 -31.80 7.63 -15.88
C ILE A 262 -32.70 8.23 -14.78
N ILE A 263 -33.72 8.99 -15.16
CA ILE A 263 -34.70 9.57 -14.23
C ILE A 263 -35.40 8.46 -13.45
N LEU A 264 -35.85 7.40 -14.14
CA LEU A 264 -36.49 6.26 -13.52
C LEU A 264 -35.56 5.55 -12.53
N ALA A 265 -34.34 5.23 -12.94
CA ALA A 265 -33.35 4.57 -12.09
C ALA A 265 -32.99 5.42 -10.86
N ALA A 266 -32.79 6.73 -11.03
CA ALA A 266 -32.49 7.65 -9.94
C ALA A 266 -33.65 7.78 -8.94
N SER A 267 -34.91 7.71 -9.41
CA SER A 267 -36.10 7.75 -8.54
C SER A 267 -36.25 6.52 -7.65
N MET A 268 -35.63 5.40 -8.01
CA MET A 268 -35.64 4.16 -7.21
C MET A 268 -34.58 4.13 -6.10
N ILE A 269 -33.68 5.11 -6.05
CA ILE A 269 -32.62 5.16 -5.06
C ILE A 269 -33.13 5.84 -3.79
N GLU A 270 -33.16 5.08 -2.71
CA GLU A 270 -33.42 5.57 -1.37
C GLU A 270 -32.08 5.90 -0.68
N VAL A 271 -31.95 7.04 0.01
CA VAL A 271 -30.78 7.39 0.83
C VAL A 271 -31.23 7.46 2.29
N GLY A 272 -30.58 6.75 3.21
CA GLY A 272 -30.93 6.82 4.64
C GLY A 272 -30.41 8.11 5.30
N ASP A 273 -31.01 8.56 6.41
CA ASP A 273 -30.48 9.73 7.16
C ASP A 273 -29.08 9.45 7.73
N SER A 274 -28.84 8.21 8.21
CA SER A 274 -27.53 7.79 8.72
C SER A 274 -26.47 7.72 7.63
N GLU A 275 -26.84 7.26 6.43
CA GLU A 275 -25.98 7.21 5.25
C GLU A 275 -25.65 8.61 4.76
N LEU A 276 -26.66 9.50 4.73
CA LEU A 276 -26.50 10.90 4.37
C LEU A 276 -25.49 11.58 5.30
N LEU A 277 -25.69 11.50 6.62
CA LEU A 277 -24.76 12.05 7.60
C LEU A 277 -23.39 11.41 7.54
N ASN A 278 -23.30 10.10 7.28
CA ASN A 278 -22.02 9.43 7.14
C ASN A 278 -21.23 9.99 5.95
N ASP A 279 -21.87 10.11 4.80
CA ASP A 279 -21.21 10.52 3.55
C ASP A 279 -20.89 12.01 3.47
N THR A 280 -21.59 12.85 4.25
CA THR A 280 -21.41 14.32 4.24
C THR A 280 -20.77 14.89 5.50
N PHE A 281 -20.73 14.13 6.59
CA PHE A 281 -20.20 14.59 7.88
C PHE A 281 -19.30 13.56 8.57
N ASN A 282 -19.72 12.33 8.86
CA ASN A 282 -18.87 11.44 9.67
C ASN A 282 -17.60 10.97 8.91
N ASN A 283 -17.69 10.77 7.60
CA ASN A 283 -16.58 10.37 6.75
C ASN A 283 -16.72 10.95 5.32
N PRO A 284 -16.61 12.28 5.15
CA PRO A 284 -16.80 12.91 3.86
C PRO A 284 -15.66 12.53 2.91
N SER A 285 -16.02 12.03 1.72
CA SER A 285 -15.06 11.66 0.69
C SER A 285 -15.62 11.96 -0.70
N ARG A 286 -14.76 12.34 -1.64
CA ARG A 286 -15.14 12.51 -3.05
C ARG A 286 -15.64 11.23 -3.71
N SER A 287 -15.38 10.10 -3.05
CA SER A 287 -15.79 8.78 -3.50
C SER A 287 -17.17 8.34 -3.01
N THR A 288 -17.78 9.07 -2.08
CA THR A 288 -19.09 8.71 -1.52
C THR A 288 -20.21 8.93 -2.52
N PHE A 289 -21.29 8.19 -2.34
CA PHE A 289 -22.44 8.26 -3.25
C PHE A 289 -23.09 9.65 -3.22
N VAL A 290 -23.26 10.22 -2.03
CA VAL A 290 -23.85 11.55 -1.86
C VAL A 290 -23.00 12.63 -2.52
N TYR A 291 -21.67 12.58 -2.37
CA TYR A 291 -20.79 13.56 -3.02
C TYR A 291 -20.90 13.47 -4.56
N LEU A 292 -20.90 12.26 -5.12
CA LEU A 292 -21.05 12.06 -6.56
C LEU A 292 -22.38 12.62 -7.08
N ILE A 293 -23.49 12.44 -6.35
CA ILE A 293 -24.76 13.05 -6.76
C ILE A 293 -24.70 14.58 -6.73
N LEU A 294 -24.11 15.16 -5.69
CA LEU A 294 -24.09 16.61 -5.50
C LEU A 294 -23.21 17.34 -6.53
N PHE A 295 -22.09 16.73 -6.95
CA PHE A 295 -21.09 17.41 -7.78
C PHE A 295 -20.99 16.90 -9.21
N ASP A 296 -21.60 15.75 -9.55
CA ASP A 296 -21.72 15.35 -10.95
C ASP A 296 -22.78 16.21 -11.65
N LYS A 297 -22.35 16.96 -12.66
CA LYS A 297 -23.21 17.80 -13.51
C LYS A 297 -24.36 17.03 -14.15
N SER A 298 -24.22 15.71 -14.27
CA SER A 298 -25.21 14.81 -14.82
C SER A 298 -26.37 14.52 -13.91
N LEU A 299 -26.12 14.58 -12.61
CA LEU A 299 -27.08 14.19 -11.58
C LEU A 299 -27.74 15.41 -10.93
N SER A 300 -27.20 16.61 -11.11
CA SER A 300 -27.70 17.86 -10.53
C SER A 300 -29.14 18.23 -10.95
N SER A 301 -29.58 17.82 -12.13
CA SER A 301 -30.94 18.04 -12.63
C SER A 301 -31.97 17.03 -12.10
N LEU A 302 -31.53 15.96 -11.45
CA LEU A 302 -32.39 14.86 -11.01
C LEU A 302 -33.07 15.16 -9.67
N SER A 303 -34.20 14.50 -9.41
CA SER A 303 -34.98 14.67 -8.18
C SER A 303 -34.20 14.29 -6.92
N ILE A 304 -33.34 13.27 -7.00
CA ILE A 304 -32.52 12.81 -5.87
C ILE A 304 -31.56 13.89 -5.35
N HIS A 305 -31.01 14.72 -6.24
CA HIS A 305 -30.16 15.86 -5.84
C HIS A 305 -30.92 16.84 -4.94
N LYS A 306 -32.15 17.22 -5.34
CA LYS A 306 -33.01 18.10 -4.54
C LYS A 306 -33.42 17.49 -3.21
N ILE A 307 -33.70 16.19 -3.18
CA ILE A 307 -34.06 15.46 -1.94
C ILE A 307 -32.90 15.49 -0.95
N ILE A 308 -31.67 15.23 -1.42
CA ILE A 308 -30.45 15.27 -0.60
C ILE A 308 -30.23 16.67 -0.05
N ILE A 309 -30.26 17.71 -0.89
CA ILE A 309 -30.07 19.10 -0.43
C ILE A 309 -31.10 19.50 0.63
N ASN A 310 -32.37 19.17 0.43
CA ASN A 310 -33.41 19.50 1.40
C ASN A 310 -33.20 18.81 2.75
N ARG A 311 -32.76 17.55 2.76
CA ARG A 311 -32.49 16.80 4.00
C ARG A 311 -31.22 17.29 4.70
N LEU A 312 -30.17 17.62 3.96
CA LEU A 312 -28.99 18.26 4.54
C LEU A 312 -29.34 19.60 5.17
N ASN A 313 -30.19 20.40 4.52
CA ASN A 313 -30.66 21.67 5.10
C ASN A 313 -31.50 21.48 6.37
N GLN A 314 -32.31 20.42 6.46
CA GLN A 314 -33.00 20.07 7.70
C GLN A 314 -32.00 19.74 8.81
N GLN A 315 -30.93 19.01 8.49
CA GLN A 315 -29.87 18.69 9.44
C GLN A 315 -29.09 19.93 9.89
N TRP A 316 -28.75 20.83 8.96
CA TRP A 316 -28.14 22.13 9.28
C TRP A 316 -29.01 22.90 10.27
N THR A 317 -30.31 23.00 9.98
CA THR A 317 -31.25 23.74 10.83
C THR A 317 -31.34 23.15 12.24
N LYS A 318 -31.19 21.83 12.39
CA LYS A 318 -31.06 21.21 13.72
C LYS A 318 -29.79 21.67 14.43
N TRP A 319 -28.64 21.67 13.74
CA TRP A 319 -27.38 22.12 14.34
C TRP A 319 -27.43 23.59 14.77
N GLU A 320 -28.04 24.47 13.96
CA GLU A 320 -28.29 25.87 14.32
C GLU A 320 -29.13 26.04 15.59
N GLN A 321 -30.08 25.12 15.84
CA GLN A 321 -30.93 25.11 17.03
C GLN A 321 -30.21 24.56 18.28
N GLY A 322 -28.88 24.37 18.22
CA GLY A 322 -28.06 23.98 19.37
C GLY A 322 -28.09 22.48 19.67
N THR A 323 -28.49 21.64 18.72
CA THR A 323 -28.60 20.18 18.91
C THR A 323 -27.28 19.41 18.73
N LEU A 324 -26.15 20.11 18.52
CA LEU A 324 -24.84 19.49 18.37
C LEU A 324 -24.44 18.70 19.62
N LEU A 325 -24.05 17.45 19.40
CA LEU A 325 -23.48 16.57 20.43
C LEU A 325 -21.96 16.78 20.54
N ALA A 326 -21.36 16.39 21.67
CA ALA A 326 -19.89 16.44 21.79
C ALA A 326 -19.20 15.53 20.76
N SER A 327 -19.81 14.40 20.38
CA SER A 327 -19.31 13.52 19.33
C SER A 327 -19.19 14.22 17.98
N ASP A 328 -20.18 15.07 17.64
CA ASP A 328 -20.19 15.81 16.37
C ASP A 328 -19.05 16.84 16.35
N ILE A 329 -18.88 17.55 17.46
CA ILE A 329 -17.82 18.56 17.63
C ILE A 329 -16.43 17.93 17.56
N ARG A 330 -16.22 16.79 18.23
CA ARG A 330 -14.95 16.05 18.15
C ARG A 330 -14.68 15.55 16.73
N THR A 331 -15.72 15.09 16.03
CA THR A 331 -15.61 14.66 14.63
C THR A 331 -15.13 15.82 13.75
N TRP A 332 -15.74 17.00 13.90
CA TRP A 332 -15.34 18.23 13.23
C TRP A 332 -13.91 18.69 13.53
N GLU A 333 -13.52 18.74 14.81
CA GLU A 333 -12.18 19.18 15.22
C GLU A 333 -11.09 18.26 14.64
N ASN A 334 -11.37 16.95 14.59
CA ASN A 334 -10.44 15.91 14.14
C ASN A 334 -10.38 15.69 12.62
N PHE A 335 -11.20 16.38 11.82
CA PHE A 335 -11.11 16.23 10.37
C PHE A 335 -9.71 16.61 9.84
N PRO A 336 -9.09 15.73 9.03
CA PRO A 336 -7.95 16.10 8.20
C PRO A 336 -8.29 17.24 7.25
N LYS A 337 -7.26 17.95 6.77
CA LYS A 337 -7.43 19.08 5.83
C LYS A 337 -8.29 18.73 4.61
N GLU A 338 -8.15 17.53 4.06
CA GLU A 338 -8.93 17.07 2.91
C GLU A 338 -10.41 16.86 3.24
N GLN A 339 -10.72 16.24 4.38
CA GLN A 339 -12.11 16.05 4.82
C GLN A 339 -12.78 17.39 5.14
N LYS A 340 -12.06 18.34 5.76
CA LYS A 340 -12.58 19.71 5.95
C LYS A 340 -12.92 20.36 4.62
N ALA A 341 -12.02 20.28 3.64
CA ALA A 341 -12.27 20.85 2.31
C ALA A 341 -13.52 20.25 1.64
N ILE A 342 -13.69 18.92 1.71
CA ILE A 342 -14.86 18.23 1.14
C ILE A 342 -16.15 18.60 1.89
N PHE A 343 -16.09 18.65 3.22
CA PHE A 343 -17.20 19.12 4.04
C PHE A 343 -17.61 20.54 3.63
N HIS A 344 -16.68 21.50 3.59
CA HIS A 344 -17.01 22.87 3.18
C HIS A 344 -17.58 22.91 1.76
N GLU A 345 -17.07 22.09 0.84
CA GLU A 345 -17.58 22.01 -0.53
C GLU A 345 -19.07 21.60 -0.53
N ILE A 346 -19.41 20.51 0.16
CA ILE A 346 -20.79 19.99 0.29
C ILE A 346 -21.69 21.05 0.94
N TRP A 347 -21.30 21.57 2.10
CA TRP A 347 -22.16 22.47 2.87
C TRP A 347 -22.24 23.86 2.26
N SER A 348 -21.21 24.34 1.56
CA SER A 348 -21.33 25.58 0.77
C SER A 348 -22.32 25.44 -0.38
N LEU A 349 -22.40 24.26 -1.02
CA LEU A 349 -23.42 23.98 -2.03
C LEU A 349 -24.82 24.01 -1.41
N VAL A 350 -25.01 23.35 -0.26
CA VAL A 350 -26.29 23.37 0.47
C VAL A 350 -26.67 24.82 0.84
N ALA A 351 -25.73 25.60 1.36
CA ALA A 351 -25.96 26.99 1.73
C ALA A 351 -26.40 27.83 0.54
N LYS A 352 -25.73 27.67 -0.61
CA LYS A 352 -26.04 28.39 -1.85
C LYS A 352 -27.43 28.03 -2.39
N GLU A 353 -27.77 26.75 -2.42
CA GLU A 353 -29.04 26.24 -2.98
C GLU A 353 -30.24 26.47 -2.05
N THR A 354 -30.00 26.68 -0.74
CA THR A 354 -31.05 26.92 0.26
C THR A 354 -31.06 28.32 0.87
N GLU A 355 -30.23 29.22 0.34
CA GLU A 355 -30.11 30.63 0.76
C GLU A 355 -29.77 30.80 2.25
N LYS A 356 -29.00 29.87 2.84
CA LYS A 356 -28.51 30.01 4.22
C LYS A 356 -27.47 31.11 4.30
N THR A 357 -27.64 32.01 5.26
CA THR A 357 -26.77 33.16 5.50
C THR A 357 -25.76 32.94 6.63
N VAL A 358 -26.01 31.95 7.49
CA VAL A 358 -25.13 31.59 8.61
C VAL A 358 -24.01 30.70 8.08
N ASP A 359 -22.78 30.98 8.49
CA ASP A 359 -21.63 30.12 8.19
C ASP A 359 -21.67 28.87 9.09
N ILE A 360 -21.56 27.68 8.49
CA ILE A 360 -21.59 26.43 9.23
C ILE A 360 -20.41 26.33 10.22
N ASP A 361 -19.27 26.93 9.87
CA ASP A 361 -18.09 26.93 10.74
C ASP A 361 -18.36 27.70 12.03
N LEU A 362 -19.12 28.79 11.94
CA LEU A 362 -19.49 29.58 13.11
C LEU A 362 -20.38 28.78 14.07
N VAL A 363 -21.27 27.92 13.54
CA VAL A 363 -22.13 27.05 14.36
C VAL A 363 -21.27 26.08 15.16
N PHE A 364 -20.31 25.41 14.53
CA PHE A 364 -19.39 24.50 15.21
C PHE A 364 -18.45 25.24 16.17
N ASP A 365 -17.90 26.39 15.79
CA ASP A 365 -16.97 27.17 16.63
C ASP A 365 -17.61 27.66 17.94
N VAL A 366 -18.87 28.12 17.89
CA VAL A 366 -19.61 28.54 19.08
C VAL A 366 -19.83 27.36 20.01
N SER A 367 -20.24 26.20 19.48
CA SER A 367 -20.44 25.00 20.28
C SER A 367 -19.14 24.39 20.82
N CYS A 368 -18.03 24.47 20.05
CA CYS A 368 -16.69 24.09 20.51
C CYS A 368 -16.25 24.91 21.73
N LYS A 369 -16.42 26.24 21.66
CA LYS A 369 -16.08 27.13 22.78
C LYS A 369 -16.92 26.82 24.02
N ALA A 370 -18.22 26.56 23.83
CA ALA A 370 -19.11 26.19 24.93
C ALA A 370 -18.72 24.84 25.57
N LEU A 371 -18.36 23.83 24.77
CA LEU A 371 -17.87 22.54 25.27
C LEU A 371 -16.58 22.70 26.08
N LYS A 372 -15.59 23.43 25.52
CA LYS A 372 -14.29 23.65 26.18
C LYS A 372 -14.45 24.35 27.50
N ALA A 373 -15.27 25.42 27.58
CA ALA A 373 -15.54 26.10 28.83
C ALA A 373 -16.16 25.17 29.90
N LYS A 374 -17.11 24.31 29.51
CA LYS A 374 -17.75 23.35 30.43
C LYS A 374 -16.80 22.25 30.89
N LEU A 375 -15.96 21.72 29.99
CA LEU A 375 -14.91 20.75 30.32
C LEU A 375 -13.86 21.36 31.25
N GLU A 376 -13.41 22.59 30.99
CA GLU A 376 -12.48 23.31 31.87
C GLU A 376 -13.07 23.52 33.27
N THR A 377 -14.36 23.87 33.38
CA THR A 377 -15.04 23.96 34.68
C THR A 377 -15.10 22.60 35.39
N ASN A 378 -15.41 21.53 34.65
CA ASN A 378 -15.43 20.16 35.17
C ASN A 378 -14.04 19.76 35.71
N ASP A 379 -12.98 19.97 34.94
CA ASP A 379 -11.60 19.67 35.34
C ASP A 379 -11.15 20.48 36.57
N LYS A 380 -11.54 21.76 36.67
CA LYS A 380 -11.28 22.60 37.85
C LYS A 380 -11.94 22.03 39.10
N ILE A 381 -13.19 21.57 38.99
CA ILE A 381 -13.92 20.97 40.11
C ILE A 381 -13.27 19.64 40.52
N ILE A 382 -12.94 18.76 39.55
CA ILE A 382 -12.23 17.49 39.81
C ILE A 382 -10.93 17.75 40.55
N THR A 383 -10.13 18.71 40.07
CA THR A 383 -8.83 19.06 40.67
C THR A 383 -9.02 19.53 42.10
N CYS A 384 -10.00 20.39 42.36
CA CYS A 384 -10.30 20.92 43.68
C CYS A 384 -10.73 19.80 44.65
N LEU A 385 -11.67 18.95 44.25
CA LEU A 385 -12.16 17.82 45.04
C LEU A 385 -11.07 16.78 45.33
N ASN A 386 -10.25 16.44 44.33
CA ASN A 386 -9.18 15.46 44.49
C ASN A 386 -8.00 15.98 45.31
N THR A 387 -7.75 17.29 45.28
CA THR A 387 -6.64 17.89 46.04
C THR A 387 -7.03 18.06 47.51
N TYR A 388 -8.23 18.57 47.78
CA TYR A 388 -8.59 19.05 49.12
C TYR A 388 -9.61 18.16 49.84
N CYS A 389 -10.51 17.48 49.12
CA CYS A 389 -11.65 16.80 49.72
C CYS A 389 -11.50 15.27 49.80
N GLN A 390 -10.27 14.73 49.76
CA GLN A 390 -10.04 13.27 49.72
C GLN A 390 -10.70 12.50 50.87
N GLU A 391 -10.83 13.13 52.03
CA GLU A 391 -11.41 12.51 53.23
C GLU A 391 -12.85 12.98 53.52
N ALA A 392 -13.49 13.72 52.61
CA ALA A 392 -14.85 14.19 52.78
C ALA A 392 -15.87 13.04 52.63
N THR A 393 -16.95 13.07 53.41
CA THR A 393 -17.97 12.01 53.35
C THR A 393 -18.85 12.01 52.11
N ASP A 394 -19.08 13.19 51.58
CA ASP A 394 -19.90 13.49 50.40
C ASP A 394 -19.06 13.54 49.12
N LYS A 395 -17.74 13.30 49.19
CA LYS A 395 -16.87 13.33 48.01
C LYS A 395 -17.39 12.40 46.91
N GLN A 396 -17.80 11.18 47.27
CA GLN A 396 -18.30 10.22 46.30
C GLN A 396 -19.58 10.71 45.61
N GLU A 397 -20.46 11.42 46.32
CA GLU A 397 -21.66 12.02 45.74
C GLU A 397 -21.29 13.10 44.72
N TYR A 398 -20.27 13.93 45.02
CA TYR A 398 -19.74 14.91 44.09
C TYR A 398 -19.01 14.28 42.90
N ASP A 399 -18.21 13.23 43.11
CA ASP A 399 -17.53 12.48 42.06
C ASP A 399 -18.56 11.82 41.11
N ASP A 400 -19.64 11.26 41.66
CA ASP A 400 -20.75 10.68 40.89
C ASP A 400 -21.51 11.76 40.12
N LEU A 401 -21.75 12.94 40.71
CA LEU A 401 -22.36 14.09 40.03
C LEU A 401 -21.49 14.65 38.91
N VAL A 402 -20.17 14.73 39.12
CA VAL A 402 -19.21 15.15 38.10
C VAL A 402 -19.14 14.15 36.97
N LYS A 403 -19.14 12.85 37.30
CA LYS A 403 -19.16 11.77 36.31
C LYS A 403 -20.45 11.79 35.51
N TYR A 404 -21.60 11.92 36.15
CA TYR A 404 -22.89 12.08 35.49
C TYR A 404 -22.89 13.31 34.57
N TRP A 405 -22.40 14.45 35.04
CA TRP A 405 -22.30 15.67 34.23
C TRP A 405 -21.37 15.50 33.03
N HIS A 406 -20.29 14.74 33.19
CA HIS A 406 -19.38 14.38 32.09
C HIS A 406 -20.06 13.43 31.08
N GLU A 407 -20.80 12.42 31.56
CA GLU A 407 -21.57 11.51 30.72
C GLU A 407 -22.66 12.25 29.93
N CYS A 408 -23.30 13.28 30.50
CA CYS A 408 -24.24 14.13 29.78
C CYS A 408 -23.60 14.79 28.53
N PHE A 409 -22.29 15.09 28.53
CA PHE A 409 -21.62 15.63 27.34
C PHE A 409 -21.67 14.68 26.13
N GLU A 410 -21.76 13.37 26.35
CA GLU A 410 -21.80 12.36 25.28
C GLU A 410 -23.22 12.11 24.74
N ILE A 411 -24.26 12.36 25.55
CA ILE A 411 -25.63 11.91 25.27
C ILE A 411 -26.56 13.08 24.95
N GLU A 412 -26.28 14.27 25.50
CA GLU A 412 -27.11 15.47 25.36
C GLU A 412 -26.46 16.54 24.47
N SER A 413 -27.28 17.41 23.92
CA SER A 413 -26.80 18.53 23.11
C SER A 413 -26.14 19.58 24.00
N ILE A 414 -24.98 20.09 23.59
CA ILE A 414 -24.15 20.96 24.44
C ILE A 414 -24.87 22.24 24.86
N GLY A 415 -25.79 22.75 24.03
CA GLY A 415 -26.59 23.92 24.35
C GLY A 415 -27.55 23.73 25.53
N LEU A 416 -27.86 22.48 25.91
CA LEU A 416 -28.83 22.13 26.96
C LEU A 416 -28.18 21.71 28.29
N ILE A 417 -26.87 21.46 28.29
CA ILE A 417 -26.16 20.93 29.46
C ILE A 417 -25.75 22.07 30.39
N ASP A 418 -26.52 22.36 31.43
CA ASP A 418 -26.11 23.33 32.45
C ASP A 418 -25.23 22.70 33.54
N THR A 419 -24.43 23.54 34.22
CA THR A 419 -23.66 23.10 35.39
C THR A 419 -24.62 22.73 36.53
N PRO A 420 -24.56 21.52 37.09
CA PRO A 420 -25.40 21.13 38.21
C PRO A 420 -25.28 22.13 39.38
N PRO A 421 -26.40 22.58 39.99
CA PRO A 421 -26.37 23.60 41.04
C PRO A 421 -25.46 23.24 42.23
N ALA A 422 -25.37 21.96 42.58
CA ALA A 422 -24.48 21.46 43.63
C ALA A 422 -23.00 21.68 43.32
N LEU A 423 -22.61 21.56 42.04
CA LEU A 423 -21.24 21.78 41.57
C LEU A 423 -20.89 23.27 41.46
N SER A 424 -21.89 24.14 41.19
CA SER A 424 -21.68 25.59 41.10
C SER A 424 -21.08 26.18 42.38
N ASN A 425 -21.39 25.63 43.55
CA ASN A 425 -20.85 26.09 44.83
C ASN A 425 -19.37 25.74 45.03
N ILE A 426 -18.83 24.76 44.30
CA ILE A 426 -17.42 24.36 44.37
C ILE A 426 -16.56 25.20 43.42
N VAL A 427 -17.14 25.73 42.33
CA VAL A 427 -16.41 26.51 41.32
C VAL A 427 -15.67 27.71 41.94
N GLU A 428 -16.31 28.45 42.85
CA GLU A 428 -15.70 29.61 43.52
C GLU A 428 -14.48 29.21 44.37
N PHE A 429 -14.57 28.09 45.10
CA PHE A 429 -13.43 27.56 45.85
C PHE A 429 -12.33 27.04 44.92
N ALA A 430 -12.71 26.39 43.81
CA ALA A 430 -11.76 25.91 42.82
C ALA A 430 -10.97 27.07 42.18
N GLU A 431 -11.60 28.21 41.89
CA GLU A 431 -10.91 29.39 41.35
C GLU A 431 -9.90 30.00 42.32
N GLU A 432 -10.18 29.98 43.63
CA GLU A 432 -9.28 30.54 44.64
C GLU A 432 -8.17 29.57 45.09
N LEU A 433 -8.47 28.27 45.21
CA LEU A 433 -7.56 27.28 45.80
C LEU A 433 -6.73 26.52 44.75
N ASN A 434 -7.26 26.27 43.55
CA ASN A 434 -6.53 25.54 42.51
C ASN A 434 -5.23 26.23 42.05
N PRO A 435 -5.12 27.57 41.99
CA PRO A 435 -3.85 28.23 41.65
C PRO A 435 -2.67 27.77 42.51
N TYR A 436 -2.94 27.34 43.75
CA TYR A 436 -1.93 26.89 44.70
C TYR A 436 -1.88 25.35 44.86
N ALA A 437 -2.79 24.59 44.24
CA ALA A 437 -2.90 23.14 44.40
C ALA A 437 -1.61 22.39 43.99
N ALA A 438 -0.87 22.95 43.03
CA ALA A 438 0.41 22.41 42.57
C ALA A 438 1.60 22.78 43.48
N SER A 439 1.42 23.70 44.44
CA SER A 439 2.51 24.12 45.32
C SER A 439 2.74 23.12 46.44
N ILE A 440 3.96 22.57 46.49
CA ILE A 440 4.37 21.58 47.49
C ILE A 440 4.50 22.25 48.86
N ALA A 441 5.04 23.47 48.89
CA ALA A 441 5.10 24.31 50.09
C ALA A 441 3.71 24.53 50.71
N TRP A 442 2.72 24.93 49.89
CA TRP A 442 1.34 25.11 50.34
C TRP A 442 0.73 23.81 50.87
N LYS A 443 0.84 22.72 50.10
CA LYS A 443 0.27 21.43 50.49
C LYS A 443 0.86 20.90 51.80
N THR A 444 2.18 20.99 51.96
CA THR A 444 2.87 20.57 53.18
C THR A 444 2.42 21.38 54.38
N TYR A 445 2.22 22.69 54.21
CA TYR A 445 1.70 23.56 55.27
C TYR A 445 0.24 23.24 55.62
N LEU A 446 -0.60 23.02 54.60
CA LEU A 446 -1.99 22.62 54.77
C LEU A 446 -2.11 21.30 55.55
N ASP A 447 -1.31 20.29 55.20
CA ASP A 447 -1.28 18.98 55.87
C ASP A 447 -0.83 19.10 57.34
N GLN A 448 0.16 19.95 57.62
CA GLN A 448 0.62 20.20 59.00
C GLN A 448 -0.46 20.87 59.86
N GLN A 449 -1.16 21.88 59.32
CA GLN A 449 -2.19 22.60 60.06
C GLN A 449 -3.46 21.77 60.24
N THR A 450 -3.88 21.03 59.21
CA THR A 450 -5.03 20.11 59.33
C THR A 450 -4.73 18.97 60.31
N ALA A 451 -3.50 18.45 60.36
CA ALA A 451 -3.09 17.49 61.38
C ALA A 451 -3.10 18.09 62.81
N ALA A 452 -2.68 19.34 62.97
CA ALA A 452 -2.70 20.06 64.23
C ALA A 452 -4.13 20.34 64.73
N SER A 453 -5.04 20.75 63.83
CA SER A 453 -6.47 20.97 64.15
C SER A 453 -7.18 19.67 64.57
N ARG A 454 -6.78 18.52 64.03
CA ARG A 454 -7.39 17.20 64.34
C ARG A 454 -6.86 16.57 65.63
N ASN A 455 -5.62 16.86 66.00
CA ASN A 455 -4.97 16.35 67.21
C ASN A 455 -5.02 17.39 68.33
N ASN A 456 -6.20 17.64 68.92
CA ASN A 456 -6.29 18.37 70.18
C ASN A 456 -5.75 17.52 71.35
N ARG A 457 -4.42 17.37 71.42
CA ARG A 457 -3.61 16.97 72.59
C ARG A 457 -2.12 17.17 72.27
N SER A 458 -1.55 18.22 72.87
CA SER A 458 -0.12 18.44 73.15
C SER A 458 0.88 17.51 72.44
N LEU A 459 1.32 17.89 71.23
CA LEU A 459 2.62 17.52 70.68
C LEU A 459 3.07 18.68 69.78
N GLU A 460 4.10 19.38 70.27
CA GLU A 460 4.90 20.41 69.64
C GLU A 460 4.22 21.31 68.59
N ARG A 461 3.61 22.41 69.06
CA ARG A 461 3.39 23.60 68.23
C ARG A 461 4.68 23.97 67.52
N ASN A 462 4.57 24.33 66.23
CA ASN A 462 5.65 24.73 65.35
C ASN A 462 6.65 25.66 66.10
N PRO A 463 7.96 25.36 66.14
CA PRO A 463 8.93 26.18 66.87
C PRO A 463 8.95 27.65 66.43
N ILE A 464 8.48 27.95 65.21
CA ILE A 464 8.28 29.32 64.71
C ILE A 464 7.16 30.04 65.46
N GLU A 465 6.03 29.38 65.73
CA GLU A 465 4.93 29.92 66.54
C GLU A 465 5.33 30.08 68.01
N ARG A 466 6.18 29.19 68.52
CA ARG A 466 6.71 29.25 69.89
C ARG A 466 7.66 30.43 70.07
N GLN A 467 8.59 30.65 69.14
CA GLN A 467 9.46 31.83 69.15
C GLN A 467 8.67 33.13 68.92
N LEU A 468 7.63 33.12 68.09
CA LEU A 468 6.77 34.28 67.87
C LEU A 468 5.90 34.62 69.09
N ARG A 469 5.42 33.62 69.84
CA ARG A 469 4.66 33.83 71.09
C ARG A 469 5.57 34.16 72.28
N GLU A 470 6.74 33.56 72.39
CA GLU A 470 7.72 33.89 73.45
C GLU A 470 8.27 35.33 73.29
N GLU A 471 8.25 35.90 72.07
CA GLU A 471 8.52 37.32 71.84
C GLU A 471 7.29 38.24 72.05
N LEU A 472 6.06 37.70 72.05
CA LEU A 472 4.81 38.45 72.24
C LEU A 472 4.26 38.43 73.68
N ASP A 473 4.51 37.35 74.44
CA ASP A 473 3.92 37.11 75.77
C ASP A 473 4.81 37.61 76.93
N ASN A 474 5.63 38.64 76.71
CA ASN A 474 6.43 39.27 77.77
C ASN A 474 5.62 40.19 78.70
N ASP A 475 4.30 40.10 78.69
CA ASP A 475 3.47 40.73 79.71
C ASP A 475 2.29 39.84 80.12
N THR A 476 2.12 39.74 81.43
CA THR A 476 1.07 39.07 82.21
C THR A 476 1.13 37.57 82.51
N SER A 477 0.88 37.32 83.78
CA SER A 477 1.13 36.15 84.61
C SER A 477 0.07 35.06 84.56
N ARG A 478 0.56 33.82 84.66
CA ARG A 478 -0.03 32.59 85.23
C ARG A 478 -1.43 32.69 85.86
N GLN A 479 -2.30 31.76 85.46
CA GLN A 479 -3.07 30.91 86.39
C GLN A 479 -3.32 29.54 85.75
N GLU A 480 -2.81 28.50 86.40
CA GLU A 480 -3.16 27.09 86.17
C GLU A 480 -4.46 26.80 86.95
N GLU A 481 -5.47 26.22 86.31
CA GLU A 481 -6.50 25.43 86.99
C GLU A 481 -6.66 24.09 86.27
N GLU A 482 -6.40 23.03 87.03
CA GLU A 482 -6.65 21.63 86.72
C GLU A 482 -8.15 21.39 86.49
N PHE A 483 -8.51 20.63 85.44
CA PHE A 483 -9.77 19.87 85.46
C PHE A 483 -9.62 18.47 84.85
N SER A 484 -10.33 17.56 85.53
CA SER A 484 -10.17 16.12 85.63
C SER A 484 -10.30 15.32 84.32
N THR A 485 -9.46 14.29 84.23
CA THR A 485 -9.39 13.24 83.22
C THR A 485 -10.38 12.11 83.46
N ASP A 486 -11.69 12.28 83.18
CA ASP A 486 -12.64 11.16 83.31
C ASP A 486 -13.74 11.05 82.21
N VAL A 487 -13.61 11.73 81.06
CA VAL A 487 -14.60 11.60 79.96
C VAL A 487 -13.99 11.20 78.60
N ILE A 488 -12.69 10.89 78.52
CA ILE A 488 -11.97 10.84 77.22
C ILE A 488 -11.91 9.44 76.59
N GLN A 489 -12.62 8.44 77.11
CA GLN A 489 -12.60 7.10 76.51
C GLN A 489 -13.71 6.84 75.48
N GLU A 490 -14.69 7.76 75.31
CA GLU A 490 -15.81 7.56 74.37
C GLU A 490 -15.79 8.44 73.10
N SER A 491 -14.87 9.41 72.99
CA SER A 491 -14.75 10.28 71.80
C SER A 491 -13.68 9.84 70.79
N ILE A 492 -12.86 8.83 71.10
CA ILE A 492 -11.72 8.41 70.27
C ILE A 492 -12.13 7.63 69.00
N ASN A 493 -13.40 7.21 68.87
CA ASN A 493 -13.87 6.43 67.69
C ASN A 493 -14.77 7.19 66.72
N ASN A 494 -15.10 8.47 66.93
CA ASN A 494 -15.82 9.26 65.94
C ASN A 494 -14.84 10.20 65.23
N LYS A 495 -14.20 9.73 64.14
CA LYS A 495 -13.71 10.63 63.08
C LYS A 495 -14.91 11.50 62.70
N VAL A 496 -14.91 12.78 63.09
CA VAL A 496 -15.91 13.75 62.64
C VAL A 496 -15.71 13.85 61.13
N LYS A 497 -16.53 13.10 60.42
CA LYS A 497 -16.61 13.05 58.97
C LYS A 497 -17.08 14.43 58.50
N MET A 498 -16.19 15.19 57.87
CA MET A 498 -16.48 16.53 57.36
C MET A 498 -16.99 16.46 55.92
N GLU A 499 -17.94 17.33 55.57
CA GLU A 499 -18.45 17.51 54.21
C GLU A 499 -17.47 18.33 53.36
N SER A 500 -17.50 18.16 52.04
CA SER A 500 -16.54 18.73 51.08
C SER A 500 -16.51 20.26 51.16
N ILE A 501 -17.67 20.91 51.26
CA ILE A 501 -17.76 22.38 51.41
C ILE A 501 -17.12 22.85 52.73
N ALA A 502 -17.22 22.08 53.82
CA ALA A 502 -16.61 22.44 55.09
C ALA A 502 -15.08 22.36 55.02
N ILE A 503 -14.54 21.32 54.38
CA ILE A 503 -13.10 21.15 54.16
C ILE A 503 -12.55 22.27 53.26
N LEU A 504 -13.26 22.64 52.19
CA LEU A 504 -12.84 23.75 51.31
C LEU A 504 -12.85 25.11 52.03
N LYS A 505 -13.81 25.35 52.93
CA LYS A 505 -13.81 26.55 53.78
C LYS A 505 -12.64 26.57 54.75
N GLU A 506 -12.33 25.43 55.39
CA GLU A 506 -11.17 25.30 56.27
C GLU A 506 -9.86 25.54 55.51
N ALA A 507 -9.68 24.92 54.34
CA ALA A 507 -8.51 25.12 53.49
C ALA A 507 -8.33 26.60 53.09
N LYS A 508 -9.43 27.30 52.78
CA LYS A 508 -9.42 28.75 52.49
C LYS A 508 -8.96 29.60 53.68
N GLU A 509 -9.38 29.27 54.90
CA GLU A 509 -8.89 29.97 56.11
C GLU A 509 -7.43 29.64 56.43
N ILE A 510 -6.98 28.40 56.23
CA ILE A 510 -5.56 28.02 56.38
C ILE A 510 -4.70 28.76 55.35
N LEU A 511 -5.19 28.98 54.12
CA LEU A 511 -4.48 29.74 53.09
C LEU A 511 -4.25 31.19 53.52
N LYS A 512 -5.23 31.78 54.23
CA LYS A 512 -5.11 33.13 54.79
C LYS A 512 -4.02 33.20 55.87
N GLN A 513 -3.86 32.15 56.69
CA GLN A 513 -2.79 32.07 57.69
C GLN A 513 -1.42 31.86 57.04
N PHE A 514 -1.34 31.00 56.02
CA PHE A 514 -0.11 30.79 55.26
C PHE A 514 0.39 32.09 54.62
N LYS A 515 -0.54 32.90 54.08
CA LYS A 515 -0.25 34.25 53.57
C LYS A 515 0.38 35.16 54.62
N GLN A 516 -0.05 35.11 55.88
CA GLN A 516 0.52 35.91 56.97
C GLN A 516 1.95 35.47 57.34
N ILE A 517 2.24 34.17 57.32
CA ILE A 517 3.60 33.65 57.57
C ILE A 517 4.56 34.06 56.45
N LEU A 518 4.13 33.94 55.19
CA LEU A 518 4.91 34.41 54.04
C LEU A 518 5.21 35.91 54.13
N GLN A 519 4.25 36.72 54.58
CA GLN A 519 4.45 38.15 54.83
C GLN A 519 5.45 38.41 55.96
N HIS A 520 5.42 37.65 57.05
CA HIS A 520 6.36 37.82 58.17
C HIS A 520 7.82 37.47 57.81
N ILE A 521 8.03 36.41 57.03
CA ILE A 521 9.37 36.02 56.54
C ILE A 521 9.91 37.06 55.54
N CYS A 522 9.00 37.67 54.76
CA CYS A 522 9.32 38.81 53.90
C CYS A 522 9.81 40.02 54.73
N GLU A 523 9.12 40.37 55.82
CA GLU A 523 9.47 41.54 56.65
C GLU A 523 10.83 41.41 57.39
N ARG A 524 11.24 40.19 57.77
CA ARG A 524 12.52 39.93 58.48
C ARG A 524 13.71 39.60 57.55
N GLY A 525 13.49 39.55 56.22
CA GLY A 525 14.24 38.77 55.23
C GLY A 525 15.78 38.74 55.23
N ARG A 526 16.48 39.83 55.58
CA ARG A 526 17.95 39.93 55.38
C ARG A 526 18.82 39.28 56.45
N ARG A 527 18.27 38.96 57.63
CA ARG A 527 19.05 38.46 58.80
C ARG A 527 18.66 37.05 59.24
N ILE A 528 17.97 36.31 58.39
CA ILE A 528 17.49 34.97 58.73
C ILE A 528 18.52 33.92 58.23
N PRO A 529 18.84 32.89 59.03
CA PRO A 529 19.57 31.72 58.55
C PRO A 529 18.85 31.07 57.36
N ILE A 530 19.60 30.55 56.39
CA ILE A 530 19.04 29.92 55.19
C ILE A 530 18.15 28.73 55.55
N GLU A 531 18.44 28.02 56.64
CA GLU A 531 17.61 26.93 57.16
C GLU A 531 16.11 27.30 57.27
N ASN A 532 15.78 28.49 57.75
CA ASN A 532 14.37 28.91 57.90
C ASN A 532 13.70 29.23 56.56
N ILE A 533 14.48 29.64 55.55
CA ILE A 533 13.98 29.86 54.19
C ILE A 533 13.79 28.50 53.49
N LEU A 534 14.73 27.57 53.66
CA LEU A 534 14.62 26.21 53.12
C LEU A 534 13.46 25.43 53.78
N ARG A 535 13.11 25.70 55.04
CA ARG A 535 11.93 25.11 55.69
C ARG A 535 10.60 25.48 55.03
N LEU A 536 10.53 26.58 54.28
CA LEU A 536 9.35 26.92 53.48
C LEU A 536 9.24 26.05 52.21
N PHE A 537 10.36 25.51 51.73
CA PHE A 537 10.44 24.75 50.50
C PHE A 537 10.91 23.33 50.81
N PRO A 538 9.99 22.43 51.17
CA PRO A 538 10.33 21.05 51.51
C PRO A 538 11.04 20.30 50.36
N ASP A 539 10.83 20.71 49.11
CA ASP A 539 11.62 20.28 47.95
C ASP A 539 12.30 21.49 47.28
N ILE A 540 13.63 21.53 47.36
CA ILE A 540 14.43 22.63 46.82
C ILE A 540 14.43 22.69 45.29
N ASN A 541 14.21 21.56 44.61
CA ASN A 541 14.19 21.52 43.14
C ASN A 541 12.93 22.18 42.58
N GLN A 542 11.84 22.11 43.34
CA GLN A 542 10.55 22.73 43.03
C GLN A 542 10.36 24.10 43.68
N ALA A 543 11.28 24.52 44.56
CA ALA A 543 11.21 25.78 45.28
C ALA A 543 11.01 26.99 44.36
N GLN A 544 11.54 26.95 43.13
CA GLN A 544 11.37 28.04 42.18
C GLN A 544 9.96 28.06 41.56
N ASN A 545 9.40 26.89 41.25
CA ASN A 545 8.02 26.76 40.80
C ASN A 545 7.04 27.11 41.93
N ASP A 546 7.33 26.69 43.16
CA ASP A 546 6.63 27.12 44.37
C ASP A 546 6.72 28.64 44.54
N LEU A 547 7.90 29.25 44.39
CA LEU A 547 8.08 30.71 44.45
C LEU A 547 7.29 31.46 43.37
N GLU A 548 7.18 30.92 42.16
CA GLU A 548 6.38 31.51 41.09
C GLU A 548 4.88 31.37 41.36
N THR A 549 4.45 30.20 41.82
CA THR A 549 3.06 29.91 42.21
C THR A 549 2.63 30.79 43.39
N LEU A 550 3.54 31.03 44.33
CA LEU A 550 3.33 31.85 45.52
C LEU A 550 3.68 33.34 45.30
N ALA A 551 4.22 33.72 44.14
CA ALA A 551 4.60 35.10 43.83
C ALA A 551 3.47 36.13 44.02
N PRO A 552 2.18 35.82 43.71
CA PRO A 552 1.07 36.73 43.99
C PRO A 552 0.87 37.06 45.49
N LEU A 553 1.45 36.25 46.39
CA LEU A 553 1.33 36.38 47.85
C LEU A 553 2.54 37.08 48.50
N LEU A 554 3.64 37.31 47.75
CA LEU A 554 4.92 37.82 48.28
C LEU A 554 5.14 39.33 47.99
N ILE A 555 5.95 39.99 48.83
CA ILE A 555 6.39 41.37 48.60
C ILE A 555 7.44 41.39 47.48
N LYS A 556 7.25 42.26 46.47
CA LYS A 556 8.11 42.33 45.28
C LYS A 556 9.60 42.54 45.58
N ASP A 557 9.94 43.23 46.67
CA ASP A 557 11.32 43.61 47.00
C ASP A 557 12.18 42.49 47.61
N ILE A 558 11.56 41.42 48.13
CA ILE A 558 12.26 40.26 48.73
C ILE A 558 12.34 39.07 47.77
N LEU A 559 11.52 39.07 46.73
CA LEU A 559 11.52 38.06 45.67
C LEU A 559 12.92 37.84 45.04
N PRO A 560 13.76 38.88 44.78
CA PRO A 560 15.10 38.68 44.25
C PRO A 560 16.02 37.92 45.21
N LEU A 561 15.98 38.23 46.51
CA LEU A 561 16.80 37.57 47.54
C LEU A 561 16.42 36.08 47.66
N LEU A 562 15.11 35.78 47.71
CA LEU A 562 14.61 34.40 47.78
C LEU A 562 14.96 33.62 46.50
N ARG A 563 14.89 34.27 45.33
CA ARG A 563 15.33 33.68 44.06
C ARG A 563 16.83 33.37 44.06
N SER A 564 17.68 34.28 44.52
CA SER A 564 19.14 34.04 44.59
C SER A 564 19.47 32.85 45.48
N ILE A 565 18.85 32.76 46.66
CA ILE A 565 19.09 31.67 47.62
C ILE A 565 18.58 30.33 47.08
N THR A 566 17.34 30.29 46.56
CA THR A 566 16.78 29.04 46.01
C THR A 566 17.52 28.59 44.76
N SER A 567 17.94 29.52 43.89
CA SER A 567 18.75 29.21 42.70
C SER A 567 20.11 28.62 43.09
N PHE A 568 20.82 29.27 44.03
CA PHE A 568 22.08 28.73 44.54
C PHE A 568 21.91 27.32 45.13
N TRP A 569 20.90 27.10 45.97
CA TRP A 569 20.71 25.80 46.63
C TRP A 569 20.25 24.70 45.68
N LYS A 570 19.48 25.05 44.65
CA LYS A 570 19.12 24.16 43.55
C LYS A 570 20.36 23.73 42.76
N ASP A 571 21.21 24.69 42.39
CA ASP A 571 22.39 24.43 41.54
C ASP A 571 23.66 24.14 42.34
N ARG A 572 23.58 24.02 43.67
CA ARG A 572 24.74 23.88 44.56
C ARG A 572 25.70 22.77 44.14
N ILE A 573 25.18 21.63 43.71
CA ILE A 573 26.00 20.48 43.26
C ILE A 573 26.75 20.83 41.98
N ARG A 574 26.08 21.46 41.02
CA ARG A 574 26.67 21.90 39.75
C ARG A 574 27.73 22.96 39.99
N ILE A 575 27.42 23.98 40.81
CA ILE A 575 28.36 25.05 41.14
C ILE A 575 29.61 24.47 41.82
N ARG A 576 29.43 23.55 42.78
CA ARG A 576 30.56 22.82 43.39
C ARG A 576 31.38 22.02 42.38
N SER A 577 30.71 21.38 41.43
CA SER A 577 31.37 20.61 40.36
C SER A 577 32.18 21.52 39.44
N ILE A 578 31.65 22.71 39.09
CA ILE A 578 32.37 23.73 38.32
C ILE A 578 33.60 24.20 39.08
N CYS A 579 33.45 24.59 40.36
CA CYS A 579 34.58 25.01 41.19
C CYS A 579 35.65 23.91 41.28
N THR A 580 35.22 22.65 41.47
CA THR A 580 36.13 21.49 41.51
C THR A 580 36.82 21.25 40.18
N GLY A 581 36.12 21.37 39.06
CA GLY A 581 36.70 21.23 37.74
C GLY A 581 37.70 22.31 37.38
N ILE A 582 37.45 23.55 37.80
CA ILE A 582 38.41 24.66 37.65
C ILE A 582 39.67 24.37 38.49
N MET A 583 39.50 23.87 39.72
CA MET A 583 40.64 23.43 40.54
C MET A 583 41.42 22.28 39.87
N ASN A 584 40.74 21.27 39.33
CA ASN A 584 41.36 20.16 38.62
C ASN A 584 42.12 20.62 37.37
N LEU A 585 41.53 21.52 36.58
CA LEU A 585 42.18 22.12 35.42
C LEU A 585 43.43 22.90 35.84
N SER A 586 43.36 23.66 36.93
CA SER A 586 44.50 24.42 37.47
C SER A 586 45.64 23.55 38.00
N SER A 587 45.36 22.27 38.31
CA SER A 587 46.39 21.30 38.67
C SER A 587 47.13 20.72 37.45
N LYS A 588 46.48 20.71 36.28
CA LYS A 588 47.05 20.22 35.01
C LYS A 588 47.74 21.32 34.20
N ILE A 589 47.23 22.54 34.26
CA ILE A 589 47.70 23.70 33.49
C ILE A 589 48.04 24.82 34.47
N SER A 590 49.18 25.49 34.28
CA SER A 590 49.57 26.64 35.10
C SER A 590 48.61 27.84 34.90
N VAL A 591 47.66 28.03 35.83
CA VAL A 591 46.63 29.09 35.80
C VAL A 591 46.78 30.04 37.00
N ASP A 592 46.60 31.35 36.76
CA ASP A 592 46.50 32.37 37.81
C ASP A 592 45.01 32.60 38.19
N ILE A 593 44.57 32.04 39.34
CA ILE A 593 43.19 32.11 39.86
C ILE A 593 43.14 32.09 41.40
N ASP A 594 42.17 32.79 42.01
CA ASP A 594 41.93 32.76 43.46
C ASP A 594 41.26 31.46 43.92
N LEU A 595 42.08 30.49 44.31
CA LEU A 595 41.62 29.22 44.88
C LEU A 595 40.95 29.37 46.25
N SER A 596 41.12 30.49 46.96
CA SER A 596 40.54 30.71 48.28
C SER A 596 39.04 31.04 48.21
N PHE A 597 38.62 31.83 47.22
CA PHE A 597 37.22 32.09 46.91
C PHE A 597 36.47 30.82 46.45
N LEU A 598 37.08 29.99 45.59
CA LEU A 598 36.46 28.73 45.16
C LEU A 598 36.24 27.76 46.34
N ARG A 599 37.15 27.78 47.32
CA ARG A 599 36.99 27.00 48.57
C ARG A 599 35.91 27.56 49.49
N SER A 600 35.79 28.89 49.61
CA SER A 600 34.73 29.51 50.43
C SER A 600 33.34 29.19 49.88
N LEU A 601 33.19 29.20 48.56
CA LEU A 601 31.93 28.87 47.89
C LEU A 601 31.55 27.38 48.06
N ASN A 602 32.53 26.47 48.02
CA ASN A 602 32.32 25.06 48.36
C ASN A 602 31.89 24.85 49.83
N SER A 603 32.24 25.78 50.74
CA SER A 603 32.00 25.67 52.19
C SER A 603 30.64 26.21 52.67
N ILE A 604 29.83 26.87 51.82
CA ILE A 604 28.51 27.39 52.21
C ILE A 604 27.60 26.26 52.70
N ASP A 605 27.03 26.41 53.89
CA ASP A 605 26.09 25.49 54.53
C ASP A 605 24.77 26.19 54.96
N GLN A 606 23.87 25.46 55.62
CA GLN A 606 22.54 25.95 56.01
C GLN A 606 22.54 27.01 57.12
N ARG A 607 23.67 27.18 57.84
CA ARG A 607 23.79 28.10 58.98
C ARG A 607 24.24 29.51 58.56
N VAL A 608 24.67 29.68 57.32
CA VAL A 608 25.03 30.97 56.73
C VAL A 608 23.79 31.87 56.65
N LEU A 609 23.98 33.18 56.81
CA LEU A 609 22.90 34.17 56.70
C LEU A 609 22.47 34.36 55.24
N SER A 610 21.19 34.68 55.03
CA SER A 610 20.59 34.91 53.71
C SER A 610 21.35 35.93 52.86
N GLU A 611 21.76 37.06 53.44
CA GLU A 611 22.52 38.13 52.77
C GLU A 611 23.93 37.70 52.38
N GLN A 612 24.61 36.91 53.22
CA GLN A 612 25.96 36.40 52.93
C GLN A 612 25.94 35.39 51.78
N CYS A 613 24.96 34.48 51.76
CA CYS A 613 24.80 33.54 50.65
C CYS A 613 24.44 34.22 49.35
N SER A 614 23.54 35.23 49.38
CA SER A 614 23.20 36.02 48.18
C SER A 614 24.43 36.76 47.66
N SER A 615 25.21 37.40 48.54
CA SER A 615 26.40 38.15 48.14
C SER A 615 27.51 37.27 47.55
N ILE A 616 27.79 36.10 48.14
CA ILE A 616 28.79 35.17 47.60
C ILE A 616 28.30 34.55 46.27
N TYR A 617 27.00 34.27 46.15
CA TYR A 617 26.42 33.79 44.89
C TYR A 617 26.46 34.87 43.80
N GLU A 618 26.13 36.12 44.12
CA GLU A 618 26.25 37.26 43.20
C GLU A 618 27.69 37.47 42.74
N GLN A 619 28.66 37.30 43.64
CA GLN A 619 30.08 37.34 43.28
C GLN A 619 30.47 36.20 42.34
N TYR A 620 29.96 34.98 42.55
CA TYR A 620 30.15 33.88 41.60
C TYR A 620 29.51 34.15 40.24
N LEU A 621 28.33 34.76 40.22
CA LEU A 621 27.69 35.19 38.99
C LEU A 621 28.56 36.19 38.24
N GLU A 622 29.20 37.14 38.94
CA GLU A 622 30.07 38.14 38.32
C GLU A 622 31.42 37.61 37.87
N ASP A 623 32.06 36.78 38.68
CA ASP A 623 33.42 36.32 38.42
C ASP A 623 33.50 35.12 37.48
N PHE A 624 32.43 34.32 37.39
CA PHE A 624 32.41 33.09 36.60
C PHE A 624 31.23 33.05 35.62
N GLU A 625 29.98 33.09 36.12
CA GLU A 625 28.81 32.78 35.28
C GLU A 625 28.56 33.81 34.17
N ARG A 626 28.79 35.10 34.42
CA ARG A 626 28.66 36.17 33.42
C ARG A 626 29.84 36.26 32.45
N LYS A 627 31.03 35.76 32.83
CA LYS A 627 32.24 35.83 32.01
C LYS A 627 32.43 34.61 31.12
N CYS A 628 31.98 33.44 31.57
CA CYS A 628 32.10 32.19 30.83
C CYS A 628 30.83 31.91 30.01
N SER A 629 30.99 31.41 28.80
CA SER A 629 29.87 30.82 28.06
C SER A 629 29.28 29.61 28.82
N ALA A 630 27.99 29.34 28.60
CA ALA A 630 27.31 28.17 29.17
C ALA A 630 28.01 26.85 28.82
N ASN A 631 28.62 26.77 27.63
CA ASN A 631 29.39 25.62 27.18
C ASN A 631 30.70 25.45 27.98
N ALA A 632 31.42 26.54 28.25
CA ALA A 632 32.62 26.51 29.09
C ALA A 632 32.30 26.09 30.53
N LEU A 633 31.24 26.62 31.13
CA LEU A 633 30.79 26.22 32.46
C LEU A 633 30.39 24.74 32.52
N THR A 634 29.74 24.23 31.46
CA THR A 634 29.38 22.82 31.36
C THR A 634 30.63 21.94 31.28
N LEU A 635 31.62 22.33 30.47
CA LEU A 635 32.92 21.65 30.40
C LEU A 635 33.60 21.59 31.78
N PHE A 636 33.67 22.70 32.51
CA PHE A 636 34.26 22.73 33.85
C PHE A 636 33.48 21.86 34.85
N SER A 637 32.15 21.83 34.78
CA SER A 637 31.35 20.91 35.59
C SER A 637 31.71 19.44 35.32
N PHE A 638 31.96 19.06 34.05
CA PHE A 638 32.40 17.71 33.69
C PHE A 638 33.82 17.41 34.17
N TYR A 639 34.75 18.37 34.09
CA TYR A 639 36.10 18.24 34.65
C TYR A 639 36.10 17.95 36.16
N GLY A 640 35.12 18.49 36.89
CA GLY A 640 34.98 18.26 38.33
C GLY A 640 34.27 16.95 38.68
N SER A 641 33.32 16.51 37.85
CA SER A 641 32.47 15.34 38.14
C SER A 641 32.94 14.04 37.48
N SER A 642 33.75 14.10 36.43
CA SER A 642 34.12 12.94 35.59
C SER A 642 35.64 12.81 35.41
N GLN A 643 36.40 12.85 36.51
CA GLN A 643 37.86 12.82 36.48
C GLN A 643 38.43 11.61 35.71
N ASP A 644 37.88 10.42 35.91
CA ASP A 644 38.31 9.17 35.24
C ASP A 644 38.20 9.22 33.70
N LEU A 645 37.24 9.98 33.16
CA LEU A 645 37.07 10.17 31.72
C LEU A 645 38.24 11.00 31.16
N PHE A 646 38.56 12.13 31.79
CA PHE A 646 39.63 13.01 31.34
C PHE A 646 41.00 12.36 31.54
N GLU A 647 41.22 11.60 32.62
CA GLU A 647 42.44 10.82 32.78
C GLU A 647 42.60 9.75 31.68
N PHE A 648 41.51 9.10 31.27
CA PHE A 648 41.57 8.15 30.16
C PHE A 648 41.80 8.84 28.81
N LEU A 649 41.11 9.94 28.53
CA LEU A 649 41.31 10.73 27.30
C LEU A 649 42.76 11.22 27.16
N ASP A 650 43.39 11.61 28.27
CA ASP A 650 44.79 12.04 28.29
C ASP A 650 45.78 10.88 28.07
N SER A 651 45.38 9.64 28.37
CA SER A 651 46.23 8.45 28.20
C SER A 651 46.28 7.90 26.77
N LEU A 652 45.32 8.28 25.91
CA LEU A 652 45.18 7.73 24.56
C LEU A 652 46.03 8.47 23.53
N ALA A 653 46.70 7.71 22.65
CA ALA A 653 47.35 8.24 21.45
C ALA A 653 46.34 8.42 20.30
N ALA A 654 46.76 9.11 19.23
CA ALA A 654 45.91 9.33 18.05
C ALA A 654 45.46 8.00 17.39
N ASP A 655 46.38 7.02 17.34
CA ASP A 655 46.11 5.70 16.75
C ASP A 655 45.04 4.92 17.54
N ASP A 656 44.99 5.09 18.87
CA ASP A 656 44.01 4.42 19.73
C ASP A 656 42.58 4.91 19.47
N VAL A 657 42.42 6.20 19.20
CA VAL A 657 41.14 6.82 18.86
C VAL A 657 40.65 6.36 17.49
N TYR A 658 41.56 6.23 16.53
CA TYR A 658 41.24 5.71 15.19
C TYR A 658 40.77 4.24 15.26
N ASN A 659 41.48 3.41 16.00
CA ASN A 659 41.12 2.01 16.21
C ASN A 659 39.72 1.87 16.87
N LEU A 660 39.40 2.75 17.82
CA LEU A 660 38.07 2.82 18.43
C LEU A 660 36.99 3.21 17.42
N GLN A 661 37.23 4.19 16.55
CA GLN A 661 36.26 4.58 15.51
C GLN A 661 36.02 3.46 14.48
N GLU A 662 37.04 2.69 14.11
CA GLU A 662 36.89 1.57 13.16
C GLU A 662 36.09 0.39 13.72
N ALA A 663 36.16 0.19 15.04
CA ALA A 663 35.43 -0.85 15.78
C ALA A 663 33.93 -0.81 15.60
N VAL A 664 33.43 0.41 15.43
CA VAL A 664 32.02 0.75 15.38
C VAL A 664 31.31 0.07 14.22
N ASN A 665 32.04 -0.28 13.16
CA ASN A 665 31.46 -0.96 12.01
C ASN A 665 31.18 -2.46 12.23
N ASP A 666 31.79 -3.06 13.27
CA ASP A 666 31.82 -4.52 13.45
C ASP A 666 31.17 -4.99 14.76
N TRP A 667 30.74 -4.06 15.61
CA TRP A 667 30.20 -4.39 16.92
C TRP A 667 28.68 -4.40 16.95
N ASP A 668 28.16 -5.14 17.92
CA ASP A 668 26.74 -5.15 18.24
C ASP A 668 26.38 -3.86 19.00
N GLU A 669 25.51 -3.02 18.43
CA GLU A 669 25.04 -1.76 19.02
C GLU A 669 24.31 -1.96 20.37
N THR A 670 24.06 -3.20 20.79
CA THR A 670 23.50 -3.51 22.11
C THR A 670 24.41 -3.15 23.29
N LEU A 671 25.73 -3.06 23.11
CA LEU A 671 26.68 -2.77 24.19
C LEU A 671 26.95 -1.27 24.38
N VAL A 672 27.30 -0.57 23.31
CA VAL A 672 27.34 0.90 23.25
C VAL A 672 26.98 1.31 21.81
N ASN A 673 26.48 2.54 21.63
CA ASN A 673 26.06 3.03 20.33
C ASN A 673 27.28 3.53 19.53
N THR A 674 27.31 3.25 18.23
CA THR A 674 28.16 3.88 17.20
C THR A 674 28.41 5.37 17.45
N LYS A 675 27.34 6.14 17.65
CA LYS A 675 27.40 7.58 17.93
C LYS A 675 28.26 7.91 19.14
N THR A 676 28.22 7.08 20.18
CA THR A 676 28.94 7.33 21.44
C THR A 676 30.45 7.24 21.27
N ILE A 677 30.96 6.42 20.34
CA ILE A 677 32.39 6.37 20.03
C ILE A 677 32.85 7.59 19.23
N PHE A 678 32.02 8.06 18.29
CA PHE A 678 32.29 9.31 17.57
C PHE A 678 32.20 10.53 18.50
N ASP A 679 31.23 10.54 19.43
CA ASP A 679 31.14 11.53 20.50
C ASP A 679 32.44 11.55 21.32
N PHE A 680 32.95 10.39 21.73
CA PHE A 680 34.20 10.26 22.47
C PHE A 680 35.42 10.80 21.71
N SER A 681 35.53 10.46 20.41
CA SER A 681 36.60 11.01 19.57
C SER A 681 36.51 12.53 19.42
N THR A 682 35.29 13.07 19.30
CA THR A 682 35.06 14.52 19.22
C THR A 682 35.55 15.23 20.49
N VAL A 683 35.28 14.65 21.66
CA VAL A 683 35.78 15.18 22.94
C VAL A 683 37.31 15.16 23.00
N LYS A 684 37.95 14.07 22.58
CA LYS A 684 39.43 13.95 22.56
C LYS A 684 40.06 14.99 21.63
N ASN A 685 39.55 15.11 20.41
CA ASN A 685 40.02 16.08 19.43
C ASN A 685 39.86 17.53 19.94
N PHE A 686 38.76 17.83 20.63
CA PHE A 686 38.54 19.13 21.25
C PHE A 686 39.62 19.45 22.29
N LEU A 687 39.89 18.53 23.21
CA LEU A 687 40.89 18.71 24.27
C LEU A 687 42.30 18.88 23.72
N ASP A 688 42.69 18.06 22.75
CA ASP A 688 44.03 18.13 22.14
C ASP A 688 44.25 19.48 21.45
N ARG A 689 43.24 19.99 20.73
CA ARG A 689 43.30 21.32 20.12
C ARG A 689 43.35 22.43 21.18
N ALA A 690 42.61 22.30 22.29
CA ALA A 690 42.61 23.28 23.37
C ALA A 690 43.96 23.34 24.09
N TYR A 691 44.55 22.20 24.42
CA TYR A 691 45.86 22.12 25.04
C TYR A 691 46.99 22.59 24.11
N ALA A 692 46.89 22.31 22.81
CA ALA A 692 47.81 22.84 21.82
C ALA A 692 47.73 24.38 21.75
N SER A 693 46.51 24.95 21.69
CA SER A 693 46.27 26.39 21.67
C SER A 693 46.81 27.11 22.92
N ILE A 694 46.59 26.52 24.11
CA ILE A 694 47.14 27.03 25.38
C ILE A 694 48.68 27.02 25.35
N SER A 695 49.26 25.90 24.92
CA SER A 695 50.73 25.75 24.82
C SER A 695 51.34 26.73 23.82
N GLU A 696 50.66 26.99 22.70
CA GLU A 696 51.10 27.95 21.70
C GLU A 696 51.05 29.39 22.23
N LYS A 697 49.95 29.79 22.88
CA LYS A 697 49.83 31.14 23.48
C LYS A 697 50.85 31.35 24.62
N GLN A 698 51.15 30.32 25.40
CA GLN A 698 52.22 30.37 26.42
C GLN A 698 53.60 30.63 25.79
N LYS A 699 53.92 29.93 24.69
CA LYS A 699 55.17 30.11 23.93
C LYS A 699 55.25 31.48 23.27
N GLN A 700 54.16 31.97 22.67
CA GLN A 700 54.13 33.27 21.99
C GLN A 700 54.35 34.44 22.97
N LEU A 701 53.88 34.32 24.21
CA LEU A 701 53.93 35.38 25.22
C LEU A 701 55.12 35.25 26.20
N ASN A 702 55.92 34.19 26.11
CA ASN A 702 56.98 33.88 27.08
C ASN A 702 56.50 33.89 28.54
N LEU A 703 55.29 33.37 28.80
CA LEU A 703 54.70 33.31 30.14
C LEU A 703 54.68 31.87 30.67
N THR A 704 54.98 31.71 31.96
CA THR A 704 54.89 30.41 32.66
C THR A 704 53.47 30.04 33.10
N SER A 705 52.57 31.03 33.20
CA SER A 705 51.15 30.86 33.51
C SER A 705 50.29 31.85 32.73
N LEU A 706 49.04 31.48 32.44
CA LEU A 706 48.05 32.36 31.82
C LEU A 706 46.96 32.72 32.84
N SER A 707 46.37 33.90 32.69
CA SER A 707 45.17 34.27 33.46
C SER A 707 44.00 33.38 33.07
N PHE A 708 43.08 33.16 34.02
CA PHE A 708 41.89 32.32 33.81
C PHE A 708 41.08 32.73 32.57
N ASP A 709 40.87 34.04 32.35
CA ASP A 709 40.15 34.57 31.18
C ASP A 709 40.80 34.18 29.85
N ARG A 710 42.15 34.14 29.78
CA ARG A 710 42.87 33.77 28.56
C ARG A 710 42.78 32.28 28.26
N ILE A 711 42.71 31.45 29.30
CA ILE A 711 42.55 30.00 29.17
C ILE A 711 41.13 29.69 28.72
N ILE A 712 40.12 30.33 29.32
CA ILE A 712 38.73 30.25 28.86
C ILE A 712 38.66 30.65 27.39
N GLY A 713 39.29 31.77 27.01
CA GLY A 713 39.35 32.21 25.62
C GLY A 713 39.88 31.13 24.67
N CYS A 714 40.85 30.30 25.07
CA CYS A 714 41.34 29.20 24.23
C CYS A 714 40.31 28.09 24.03
N PHE A 715 39.54 27.74 25.07
CA PHE A 715 38.45 26.78 24.95
C PHE A 715 37.29 27.36 24.14
N GLU A 716 36.94 28.63 24.36
CA GLU A 716 35.86 29.32 23.66
C GLU A 716 36.16 29.54 22.18
N ASP A 717 37.39 29.93 21.83
CA ASP A 717 37.85 30.06 20.44
C ASP A 717 37.57 28.76 19.65
N ILE A 718 37.85 27.60 20.26
CA ILE A 718 37.65 26.29 19.63
C ILE A 718 36.17 25.90 19.60
N LEU A 719 35.42 26.21 20.66
CA LEU A 719 33.97 25.96 20.74
C LEU A 719 33.17 26.71 19.67
N THR A 720 33.71 27.77 19.05
CA THR A 720 33.06 28.43 17.90
C THR A 720 33.01 27.58 16.63
N ASN A 721 33.82 26.52 16.54
CA ASN A 721 33.79 25.60 15.41
C ASN A 721 32.52 24.72 15.45
N LYS A 722 31.81 24.65 14.32
CA LYS A 722 30.57 23.86 14.16
C LYS A 722 30.73 22.40 14.57
N GLU A 723 31.94 21.85 14.45
CA GLU A 723 32.30 20.49 14.87
C GLU A 723 31.98 20.21 16.36
N PHE A 724 31.98 21.24 17.22
CA PHE A 724 31.84 21.09 18.68
C PHE A 724 30.52 21.63 19.24
N ASN A 725 29.53 21.93 18.40
CA ASN A 725 28.25 22.49 18.85
C ASN A 725 27.50 21.61 19.87
N ASP A 726 27.70 20.29 19.81
CA ASP A 726 27.06 19.31 20.71
C ASP A 726 28.02 18.75 21.79
N LEU A 727 29.16 19.39 22.05
CA LEU A 727 30.22 18.87 22.94
C LEU A 727 29.70 18.40 24.32
N ALA A 728 28.73 19.10 24.91
CA ALA A 728 28.13 18.72 26.19
C ALA A 728 27.44 17.34 26.14
N LYS A 729 26.73 17.04 25.05
CA LYS A 729 26.13 15.72 24.83
C LYS A 729 27.21 14.67 24.59
N CYS A 730 28.26 15.03 23.85
CA CYS A 730 29.36 14.13 23.58
C CYS A 730 30.10 13.75 24.88
N LEU A 731 30.35 14.71 25.78
CA LEU A 731 30.93 14.49 27.10
C LEU A 731 30.07 13.56 27.96
N GLN A 732 28.75 13.78 27.98
CA GLN A 732 27.82 12.93 28.73
C GLN A 732 27.77 11.49 28.20
N SER A 733 27.64 11.33 26.89
CA SER A 733 27.64 10.05 26.18
C SER A 733 28.93 9.26 26.48
N SER A 734 30.06 9.96 26.41
CA SER A 734 31.40 9.42 26.70
C SER A 734 31.57 9.00 28.15
N ALA A 735 31.11 9.82 29.10
CA ALA A 735 31.24 9.54 30.52
C ALA A 735 30.42 8.31 30.94
N LEU A 736 29.16 8.23 30.49
CA LEU A 736 28.27 7.10 30.80
C LEU A 736 28.79 5.77 30.24
N SER A 737 29.43 5.82 29.08
CA SER A 737 29.87 4.64 28.35
C SER A 737 31.35 4.31 28.56
N LEU A 738 32.05 5.04 29.44
CA LEU A 738 33.50 4.93 29.62
C LEU A 738 33.99 3.49 29.88
N ALA A 739 33.28 2.73 30.72
CA ALA A 739 33.64 1.35 31.02
C ALA A 739 33.58 0.45 29.79
N SER A 740 32.54 0.61 28.96
CA SER A 740 32.39 -0.12 27.71
C SER A 740 33.41 0.31 26.67
N ILE A 741 33.69 1.61 26.55
CA ILE A 741 34.73 2.15 25.65
C ILE A 741 36.10 1.57 26.02
N LYS A 742 36.46 1.54 27.31
CA LYS A 742 37.69 0.91 27.80
C LYS A 742 37.76 -0.58 27.46
N ARG A 743 36.63 -1.30 27.56
CA ARG A 743 36.56 -2.73 27.19
C ARG A 743 36.74 -2.96 25.68
N ILE A 744 36.07 -2.15 24.86
CA ILE A 744 36.16 -2.21 23.40
C ILE A 744 37.60 -1.94 22.95
N HIS A 745 38.23 -0.91 23.52
CA HIS A 745 39.64 -0.59 23.26
C HIS A 745 40.58 -1.78 23.50
N LEU A 746 40.29 -2.61 24.52
CA LEU A 746 41.04 -3.83 24.84
C LEU A 746 40.71 -5.02 23.92
N GLU A 747 39.46 -5.19 23.47
CA GLU A 747 39.03 -6.34 22.64
C GLU A 747 39.41 -6.21 21.14
N LEU A 748 39.49 -4.97 20.63
CA LEU A 748 39.72 -4.70 19.21
C LEU A 748 41.14 -4.92 18.73
N THR A 749 42.11 -4.70 19.61
CA THR A 749 43.52 -4.77 19.25
C THR A 749 43.89 -6.16 18.73
N ASP A 750 43.18 -7.22 19.14
CA ASP A 750 43.44 -8.60 18.73
C ASP A 750 42.60 -9.08 17.52
N LYS A 751 41.29 -8.78 17.46
CA LYS A 751 40.39 -9.31 16.41
C LYS A 751 40.60 -8.66 15.04
N GLU A 752 40.73 -7.34 14.99
CA GLU A 752 40.93 -6.62 13.71
C GLU A 752 42.31 -6.89 13.12
N GLN A 753 43.32 -6.98 13.98
CA GLN A 753 44.64 -7.46 13.55
C GLN A 753 44.57 -8.89 12.99
N SER A 754 43.74 -9.77 13.56
CA SER A 754 43.56 -11.14 13.04
C SER A 754 42.92 -11.17 11.65
N LYS A 755 41.91 -10.35 11.37
CA LYS A 755 41.27 -10.28 10.04
C LYS A 755 42.23 -9.71 8.98
N ARG A 756 42.95 -8.63 9.32
CA ARG A 756 43.97 -8.03 8.44
C ARG A 756 45.12 -9.00 8.14
N ARG A 757 45.57 -9.77 9.14
CA ARG A 757 46.55 -10.87 8.94
C ARG A 757 46.01 -11.93 7.99
N ARG A 758 44.75 -12.36 8.14
CA ARG A 758 44.14 -13.38 7.28
C ARG A 758 44.03 -12.96 5.81
N ILE A 759 43.72 -11.69 5.53
CA ILE A 759 43.77 -11.14 4.16
C ILE A 759 45.19 -11.22 3.59
N ALA A 760 46.19 -10.84 4.40
CA ALA A 760 47.59 -10.92 4.01
C ALA A 760 48.03 -12.36 3.75
N ASP A 761 47.63 -13.31 4.61
CA ASP A 761 47.98 -14.73 4.48
C ASP A 761 47.41 -15.35 3.20
N ILE A 762 46.15 -15.03 2.83
CA ILE A 762 45.52 -15.50 1.60
C ILE A 762 46.26 -14.98 0.36
N LEU A 763 46.65 -13.70 0.34
CA LEU A 763 47.43 -13.14 -0.77
C LEU A 763 48.87 -13.65 -0.78
N GLN A 764 49.46 -13.95 0.37
CA GLN A 764 50.86 -14.34 0.45
C GLN A 764 51.09 -15.76 -0.08
N SER A 765 50.28 -16.73 0.33
CA SER A 765 50.47 -18.13 -0.07
C SER A 765 49.21 -18.97 0.15
N SER A 766 48.37 -19.08 -0.88
CA SER A 766 47.16 -19.90 -0.84
C SER A 766 46.96 -20.73 -2.11
N ASN A 767 46.25 -21.85 -1.99
CA ASN A 767 45.73 -22.60 -3.13
C ASN A 767 44.21 -22.53 -3.13
N ILE A 768 43.61 -22.24 -4.28
CA ILE A 768 42.17 -22.15 -4.49
C ILE A 768 41.71 -23.34 -5.31
N GLU A 769 40.67 -23.99 -4.83
CA GLU A 769 40.10 -25.19 -5.40
C GLU A 769 38.60 -25.00 -5.55
N PHE A 770 38.06 -25.24 -6.74
CA PHE A 770 36.62 -25.12 -6.99
C PHE A 770 35.92 -26.45 -6.68
N VAL A 771 34.81 -26.40 -5.97
CA VAL A 771 34.04 -27.57 -5.57
C VAL A 771 32.59 -27.45 -5.98
N ARG A 772 31.98 -28.60 -6.25
CA ARG A 772 30.55 -28.70 -6.52
C ARG A 772 29.82 -29.10 -5.24
N ILE A 773 28.86 -28.29 -4.83
CA ILE A 773 28.04 -28.48 -3.62
C ILE A 773 26.60 -28.78 -4.01
N GLY A 774 25.97 -29.72 -3.30
CA GLY A 774 24.55 -30.05 -3.45
C GLY A 774 24.25 -31.15 -4.48
N HIS A 775 23.33 -32.04 -4.12
CA HIS A 775 22.85 -33.13 -4.99
C HIS A 775 21.58 -32.77 -5.79
N HIS A 776 20.77 -31.83 -5.31
CA HIS A 776 19.48 -31.47 -5.90
C HIS A 776 19.46 -30.07 -6.54
N GLU A 777 20.18 -29.12 -5.96
CA GLU A 777 20.48 -27.82 -6.56
C GLU A 777 21.99 -27.68 -6.64
N VAL A 778 22.52 -27.83 -7.84
CA VAL A 778 23.96 -27.83 -8.07
C VAL A 778 24.47 -26.41 -7.97
N ALA A 779 25.28 -26.18 -6.94
CA ALA A 779 26.01 -24.93 -6.72
C ALA A 779 27.52 -25.19 -6.80
N PHE A 780 28.28 -24.13 -7.06
CA PHE A 780 29.73 -24.16 -6.99
C PHE A 780 30.20 -23.28 -5.84
N ASP A 781 31.26 -23.70 -5.16
CA ASP A 781 31.94 -22.96 -4.09
C ASP A 781 33.45 -23.17 -4.23
N ILE A 782 34.22 -22.61 -3.31
CA ILE A 782 35.66 -22.76 -3.23
C ILE A 782 36.10 -23.36 -1.91
N TYR A 783 37.25 -24.00 -1.92
CA TYR A 783 38.09 -24.19 -0.75
C TYR A 783 39.43 -23.52 -0.99
N ILE A 784 39.83 -22.68 -0.04
CA ILE A 784 41.18 -22.09 -0.01
C ILE A 784 41.98 -22.75 1.09
N THR A 785 43.14 -23.29 0.71
CA THR A 785 44.11 -23.87 1.64
C THR A 785 45.33 -22.94 1.76
N LEU A 786 45.71 -22.60 2.99
CA LEU A 786 46.87 -21.74 3.26
C LEU A 786 48.12 -22.60 3.34
N GLN A 787 49.15 -22.26 2.54
CA GLN A 787 50.44 -22.93 2.61
C GLN A 787 51.26 -22.34 3.75
N ASN A 788 51.13 -22.89 4.96
CA ASN A 788 51.99 -22.48 6.07
C ASN A 788 53.44 -22.92 5.80
N HIS A 789 54.31 -21.97 5.45
CA HIS A 789 55.76 -22.20 5.30
C HIS A 789 56.44 -22.72 6.58
N GLN A 790 55.78 -22.69 7.75
CA GLN A 790 56.36 -23.14 9.02
C GLN A 790 56.15 -24.63 9.36
N GLU A 791 55.25 -25.37 8.68
CA GLU A 791 55.05 -26.80 8.98
C GLU A 791 55.82 -27.77 8.06
N GLN A 792 56.33 -27.31 6.91
CA GLN A 792 57.03 -28.18 5.96
C GLN A 792 58.45 -28.60 6.38
N GLN A 793 59.05 -27.96 7.38
CA GLN A 793 60.36 -28.40 7.92
C GLN A 793 60.27 -29.38 9.11
N GLN A 794 59.08 -29.66 9.65
CA GLN A 794 58.93 -30.58 10.80
C GLN A 794 58.09 -31.84 10.57
N LYS A 795 57.47 -32.04 9.40
CA LYS A 795 56.72 -33.27 9.08
C LYS A 795 57.32 -34.04 7.90
N GLN A 796 58.56 -34.46 8.07
CA GLN A 796 59.15 -35.60 7.34
C GLN A 796 59.28 -36.81 8.26
N THR A 797 58.27 -37.08 9.08
CA THR A 797 58.09 -38.39 9.71
C THR A 797 56.64 -38.55 10.11
N THR A 798 56.13 -39.78 9.98
CA THR A 798 54.78 -40.28 10.30
C THR A 798 53.64 -39.88 9.36
N MET A 799 53.30 -40.86 8.51
CA MET A 799 52.01 -40.99 7.83
C MET A 799 50.87 -41.15 8.85
N ASN A 800 49.67 -40.77 8.41
CA ASN A 800 48.36 -40.95 9.04
C ASN A 800 48.03 -39.95 10.15
N GLU A 801 47.58 -38.77 9.75
CA GLU A 801 46.49 -38.05 10.42
C GLU A 801 45.88 -37.09 9.40
N GLU A 802 44.55 -37.13 9.28
CA GLU A 802 43.75 -36.27 8.41
C GLU A 802 44.19 -34.81 8.60
N GLN A 803 44.75 -34.23 7.54
CA GLN A 803 45.03 -32.80 7.50
C GLN A 803 43.71 -32.10 7.81
N LYS A 804 43.65 -31.46 8.97
CA LYS A 804 42.55 -30.57 9.34
C LYS A 804 42.70 -29.31 8.51
N ILE A 805 42.36 -29.41 7.23
CA ILE A 805 42.37 -28.31 6.28
C ILE A 805 41.37 -27.28 6.84
N GLN A 806 41.85 -26.12 7.28
CA GLN A 806 40.96 -24.98 7.52
C GLN A 806 40.44 -24.52 6.15
N ASN A 807 39.31 -25.09 5.72
CA ASN A 807 38.67 -24.71 4.48
C ASN A 807 38.08 -23.31 4.63
N ILE A 808 38.67 -22.32 3.95
CA ILE A 808 38.07 -21.00 3.78
C ILE A 808 37.14 -21.09 2.56
N THR A 809 35.87 -20.76 2.76
CA THR A 809 34.80 -20.81 1.74
C THR A 809 34.65 -19.49 1.00
N PHE A 810 33.80 -19.44 -0.04
CA PHE A 810 33.50 -18.17 -0.71
C PHE A 810 32.85 -17.16 0.23
N ALA A 811 31.98 -17.62 1.13
CA ALA A 811 31.33 -16.76 2.13
C ALA A 811 32.37 -16.05 3.01
N ASP A 812 33.38 -16.78 3.48
CA ASP A 812 34.44 -16.23 4.32
C ASP A 812 35.25 -15.15 3.60
N ILE A 813 35.64 -15.38 2.34
CA ILE A 813 36.39 -14.37 1.57
C ILE A 813 35.52 -13.20 1.11
N SER A 814 34.22 -13.41 0.92
CA SER A 814 33.28 -12.33 0.62
C SER A 814 33.14 -11.39 1.81
N GLU A 815 33.04 -11.93 3.04
CA GLU A 815 33.06 -11.12 4.27
C GLU A 815 34.37 -10.31 4.37
N LEU A 816 35.50 -10.97 4.14
CA LEU A 816 36.81 -10.29 4.15
C LEU A 816 36.92 -9.23 3.06
N ARG A 817 36.32 -9.44 1.87
CA ARG A 817 36.30 -8.46 0.78
C ARG A 817 35.51 -7.22 1.19
N ASP A 818 34.35 -7.41 1.80
CA ASP A 818 33.50 -6.30 2.22
C ASP A 818 34.18 -5.51 3.36
N ARG A 819 34.88 -6.19 4.27
CA ARG A 819 35.77 -5.55 5.24
C ARG A 819 36.94 -4.81 4.57
N ALA A 820 37.57 -5.39 3.55
CA ALA A 820 38.65 -4.75 2.81
C ALA A 820 38.19 -3.47 2.08
N ARG A 821 36.97 -3.47 1.52
CA ARG A 821 36.35 -2.27 0.91
C ARG A 821 36.16 -1.16 1.93
N LEU A 822 35.64 -1.49 3.12
CA LEU A 822 35.47 -0.51 4.20
C LEU A 822 36.82 0.13 4.61
N LEU A 823 37.87 -0.69 4.72
CA LEU A 823 39.23 -0.23 5.01
C LEU A 823 39.82 0.64 3.88
N GLU A 824 39.53 0.32 2.62
CA GLU A 824 39.91 1.16 1.48
C GLU A 824 39.21 2.53 1.53
N TYR A 825 37.92 2.56 1.86
CA TYR A 825 37.15 3.81 1.98
C TYR A 825 37.62 4.67 3.15
N SER A 826 37.90 4.09 4.33
CA SER A 826 38.36 4.84 5.51
C SER A 826 39.76 5.46 5.30
N SER A 827 40.62 4.76 4.56
CA SER A 827 42.00 5.19 4.31
C SER A 827 42.11 6.32 3.27
N ASN A 828 41.20 6.41 2.29
CA ASN A 828 41.17 7.49 1.29
C ASN A 828 40.82 8.87 1.89
N THR A 829 40.29 8.92 3.12
CA THR A 829 39.94 10.15 3.84
C THR A 829 41.10 10.79 4.60
N GLN A 830 42.24 10.09 4.78
CA GLN A 830 43.41 10.62 5.48
C GLN A 830 44.62 10.71 4.54
N GLU A 831 44.98 11.92 4.12
CA GLU A 831 46.15 12.23 3.26
C GLU A 831 47.49 11.98 3.98
N SER A 832 47.86 10.71 4.21
CA SER A 832 49.22 10.36 4.62
C SER A 832 49.83 9.27 3.72
N ASP A 833 50.96 9.60 3.08
CA ASP A 833 51.70 8.75 2.14
C ASP A 833 52.15 7.39 2.70
N LYS A 834 52.06 7.18 4.03
CA LYS A 834 52.47 5.93 4.70
C LYS A 834 51.46 4.78 4.57
N ASN A 835 50.19 5.05 4.23
CA ASN A 835 49.13 4.03 4.15
C ASN A 835 48.91 3.46 2.73
N GLN A 836 49.57 3.99 1.70
CA GLN A 836 49.30 3.65 0.30
C GLN A 836 49.55 2.15 -0.03
N HIS A 837 50.61 1.56 0.52
CA HIS A 837 50.96 0.16 0.28
C HIS A 837 49.95 -0.83 0.85
N ASP A 838 49.34 -0.50 2.00
CA ASP A 838 48.32 -1.36 2.61
C ASP A 838 46.97 -1.20 1.91
N VAL A 839 46.64 0.01 1.43
CA VAL A 839 45.49 0.24 0.55
C VAL A 839 45.62 -0.55 -0.75
N ASP A 840 46.80 -0.59 -1.36
CA ASP A 840 47.03 -1.35 -2.58
C ASP A 840 46.85 -2.86 -2.34
N LYS A 841 47.32 -3.41 -1.21
CA LYS A 841 47.06 -4.82 -0.85
C LYS A 841 45.57 -5.13 -0.72
N LEU A 842 44.79 -4.23 -0.13
CA LEU A 842 43.34 -4.39 0.00
C LEU A 842 42.65 -4.38 -1.38
N ARG A 843 43.04 -3.48 -2.28
CA ARG A 843 42.56 -3.46 -3.68
C ARG A 843 42.85 -4.76 -4.41
N HIS A 844 44.06 -5.30 -4.26
CA HIS A 844 44.44 -6.58 -4.87
C HIS A 844 43.58 -7.72 -4.31
N PHE A 845 43.28 -7.73 -3.00
CA PHE A 845 42.37 -8.71 -2.42
C PHE A 845 40.93 -8.59 -2.96
N ILE A 846 40.42 -7.37 -3.10
CA ILE A 846 39.07 -7.14 -3.64
C ILE A 846 38.96 -7.64 -5.08
N GLN A 847 39.98 -7.37 -5.90
CA GLN A 847 40.04 -7.87 -7.28
C GLN A 847 40.14 -9.39 -7.31
N PHE A 848 40.97 -9.99 -6.45
CA PHE A 848 41.10 -11.43 -6.30
C PHE A 848 39.73 -12.10 -6.04
N VAL A 849 38.98 -11.63 -5.03
CA VAL A 849 37.67 -12.19 -4.69
C VAL A 849 36.66 -12.00 -5.84
N SER A 850 36.72 -10.88 -6.58
CA SER A 850 35.89 -10.64 -7.77
C SER A 850 36.18 -11.65 -8.89
N VAL A 851 37.44 -12.01 -9.12
CA VAL A 851 37.81 -13.06 -10.09
C VAL A 851 37.27 -14.42 -9.66
N VAL A 852 37.31 -14.73 -8.36
CA VAL A 852 36.73 -15.96 -7.83
C VAL A 852 35.21 -16.01 -8.03
N GLU A 853 34.51 -14.93 -7.68
CA GLU A 853 33.05 -14.81 -7.84
C GLU A 853 32.61 -15.00 -9.30
N THR A 854 33.26 -14.29 -10.23
CA THR A 854 32.98 -14.41 -11.66
C THR A 854 33.30 -15.80 -12.21
N THR A 855 34.32 -16.48 -11.66
CA THR A 855 34.63 -17.87 -12.03
C THR A 855 33.53 -18.83 -11.57
N LEU A 856 33.03 -18.68 -10.34
CA LEU A 856 31.91 -19.49 -9.81
C LEU A 856 30.63 -19.29 -10.63
N GLU A 857 30.33 -18.05 -11.01
CA GLU A 857 29.19 -17.73 -11.86
C GLU A 857 29.33 -18.37 -13.25
N THR A 858 30.52 -18.26 -13.86
CA THR A 858 30.81 -18.85 -15.18
C THR A 858 30.70 -20.37 -15.16
N LEU A 859 31.21 -21.03 -14.11
CA LEU A 859 31.07 -22.48 -13.92
C LEU A 859 29.61 -22.89 -13.76
N THR A 860 28.83 -22.11 -13.00
CA THR A 860 27.39 -22.33 -12.83
C THR A 860 26.66 -22.23 -14.17
N ASN A 861 26.98 -21.23 -14.98
CA ASN A 861 26.37 -21.04 -16.30
C ASN A 861 26.78 -22.11 -17.30
N LEU A 862 28.06 -22.53 -17.32
CA LEU A 862 28.54 -23.66 -18.13
C LEU A 862 27.83 -24.97 -17.77
N TYR A 863 27.65 -25.22 -16.47
CA TYR A 863 26.92 -26.39 -15.98
C TYR A 863 25.46 -26.36 -16.44
N ARG A 864 24.76 -25.23 -16.24
CA ARG A 864 23.37 -25.06 -16.68
C ARG A 864 23.21 -25.16 -18.21
N ALA A 865 24.23 -24.73 -18.96
CA ALA A 865 24.29 -24.84 -20.42
C ALA A 865 24.64 -26.25 -20.91
N GLY A 866 24.97 -27.18 -20.00
CA GLY A 866 25.20 -28.58 -20.34
C GLY A 866 26.56 -28.93 -20.87
N TYR A 867 27.58 -28.17 -20.50
CA TYR A 867 28.93 -28.52 -20.88
C TYR A 867 29.38 -29.81 -20.16
N PRO A 868 29.73 -30.91 -20.87
CA PRO A 868 29.92 -32.22 -20.24
C PRO A 868 31.23 -32.36 -19.46
N LEU A 869 32.16 -31.41 -19.58
CA LEU A 869 33.49 -31.47 -18.98
C LEU A 869 33.72 -30.42 -17.87
N VAL A 870 32.64 -29.93 -17.23
CA VAL A 870 32.76 -28.97 -16.10
C VAL A 870 33.59 -29.54 -14.94
N SER A 871 33.58 -30.86 -14.73
CA SER A 871 34.38 -31.53 -13.70
C SER A 871 35.89 -31.31 -13.83
N LYS A 872 36.40 -31.03 -15.05
CA LYS A 872 37.83 -30.75 -15.32
C LYS A 872 38.33 -29.47 -14.64
N PHE A 873 37.42 -28.63 -14.18
CA PHE A 873 37.72 -27.36 -13.53
C PHE A 873 37.53 -27.42 -12.00
N LEU A 874 37.23 -28.60 -11.45
CA LEU A 874 37.02 -28.81 -10.02
C LEU A 874 38.25 -29.41 -9.34
N ILE A 875 38.23 -29.41 -8.00
CA ILE A 875 39.30 -29.87 -7.09
C ILE A 875 39.92 -31.22 -7.47
N THR A 876 39.15 -32.12 -8.07
CA THR A 876 39.62 -33.44 -8.50
C THR A 876 40.66 -33.39 -9.61
N GLU A 877 40.74 -32.28 -10.36
CA GLU A 877 41.61 -32.15 -11.53
C GLU A 877 42.43 -30.85 -11.57
N LYS A 878 42.02 -29.77 -10.89
CA LYS A 878 42.67 -28.45 -11.02
C LYS A 878 42.70 -27.64 -9.72
N THR A 879 43.86 -27.07 -9.42
CA THR A 879 44.13 -26.21 -8.25
C THR A 879 44.86 -24.94 -8.70
N PHE A 880 44.52 -23.77 -8.16
CA PHE A 880 45.13 -22.49 -8.53
C PHE A 880 45.92 -21.90 -7.38
N SER A 881 47.21 -21.64 -7.56
CA SER A 881 48.03 -21.01 -6.52
C SER A 881 47.97 -19.48 -6.58
N CYS A 882 47.79 -18.82 -5.44
CA CYS A 882 48.02 -17.40 -5.22
C CYS A 882 49.29 -17.23 -4.38
N VAL A 883 50.31 -16.58 -4.94
CA VAL A 883 51.59 -16.34 -4.25
C VAL A 883 51.97 -14.87 -4.38
N ASN A 884 52.17 -14.20 -3.24
CA ASN A 884 52.48 -12.77 -3.15
C ASN A 884 51.53 -11.88 -3.98
N GLY A 885 50.24 -12.19 -3.97
CA GLY A 885 49.20 -11.47 -4.70
C GLY A 885 49.12 -11.78 -6.19
N ASN A 886 49.95 -12.68 -6.72
CA ASN A 886 49.81 -13.16 -8.10
C ASN A 886 48.83 -14.33 -8.16
N TYR A 887 47.72 -14.12 -8.86
CA TYR A 887 46.70 -15.12 -9.18
C TYR A 887 46.41 -15.16 -10.70
N ASP A 888 47.42 -14.91 -11.53
CA ASP A 888 47.28 -14.82 -13.00
C ASP A 888 46.70 -16.11 -13.60
N GLN A 889 47.05 -17.27 -13.04
CA GLN A 889 46.50 -18.56 -13.48
C GLN A 889 44.98 -18.63 -13.28
N LEU A 890 44.48 -18.05 -12.19
CA LEU A 890 43.04 -17.98 -11.91
C LEU A 890 42.37 -17.01 -12.89
N THR A 891 42.96 -15.84 -13.13
CA THR A 891 42.45 -14.84 -14.08
C THR A 891 42.41 -15.39 -15.52
N GLN A 892 43.48 -16.07 -15.95
CA GLN A 892 43.55 -16.74 -17.25
C GLN A 892 42.53 -17.86 -17.37
N ASN A 893 42.34 -18.64 -16.31
CA ASN A 893 41.32 -19.69 -16.29
C ASN A 893 39.91 -19.11 -16.36
N ASN A 894 39.62 -18.04 -15.64
CA ASN A 894 38.35 -17.32 -15.71
C ASN A 894 38.07 -16.83 -17.14
N ALA A 895 39.06 -16.19 -17.78
CA ALA A 895 38.94 -15.76 -19.17
C ALA A 895 38.73 -16.95 -20.14
N THR A 896 39.41 -18.08 -19.89
CA THR A 896 39.24 -19.30 -20.68
C THR A 896 37.83 -19.88 -20.51
N LEU A 897 37.32 -19.94 -19.28
CA LEU A 897 35.96 -20.40 -18.98
C LEU A 897 34.91 -19.48 -19.60
N ALA A 898 35.11 -18.17 -19.55
CA ALA A 898 34.20 -17.19 -20.17
C ALA A 898 34.15 -17.36 -21.69
N ASN A 899 35.32 -17.50 -22.34
CA ASN A 899 35.39 -17.78 -23.79
C ASN A 899 34.77 -19.13 -24.15
N LEU A 900 35.00 -20.15 -23.32
CA LEU A 900 34.41 -21.48 -23.49
C LEU A 900 32.89 -21.43 -23.37
N LEU A 901 32.35 -20.69 -22.40
CA LEU A 901 30.91 -20.49 -22.25
C LEU A 901 30.31 -19.83 -23.49
N VAL A 902 30.91 -18.74 -23.97
CA VAL A 902 30.44 -18.05 -25.18
C VAL A 902 30.50 -18.95 -26.41
N SER A 903 31.60 -19.67 -26.60
CA SER A 903 31.76 -20.63 -27.71
C SER A 903 30.73 -21.75 -27.65
N TRP A 904 30.57 -22.36 -26.47
CA TRP A 904 29.63 -23.45 -26.24
C TRP A 904 28.19 -23.01 -26.45
N GLU A 905 27.78 -21.87 -25.90
CA GLU A 905 26.44 -21.33 -26.11
C GLU A 905 26.18 -21.01 -27.59
N THR A 906 27.15 -20.43 -28.28
CA THR A 906 27.02 -20.12 -29.72
C THR A 906 26.82 -21.40 -30.53
N LYS A 907 27.61 -22.45 -30.26
CA LYS A 907 27.47 -23.75 -30.91
C LYS A 907 26.14 -24.42 -30.56
N LEU A 908 25.76 -24.45 -29.29
CA LEU A 908 24.48 -24.99 -28.81
C LEU A 908 23.29 -24.33 -29.52
N LEU A 909 23.30 -22.99 -29.63
CA LEU A 909 22.25 -22.25 -30.33
C LEU A 909 22.21 -22.55 -31.83
N SER A 910 23.37 -22.66 -32.48
CA SER A 910 23.43 -23.07 -33.90
C SER A 910 22.85 -24.47 -34.13
N LEU A 911 23.08 -25.40 -33.19
CA LEU A 911 22.53 -26.74 -33.22
C LEU A 911 21.03 -26.75 -32.93
N TYR A 912 20.50 -25.86 -32.09
CA TYR A 912 19.05 -25.72 -31.88
C TYR A 912 18.29 -25.32 -33.14
N GLU A 913 18.92 -24.59 -34.06
CA GLU A 913 18.30 -24.25 -35.35
C GLU A 913 18.15 -25.46 -36.28
N ILE A 914 19.08 -26.42 -36.17
CA ILE A 914 19.16 -27.60 -37.04
C ILE A 914 18.41 -28.78 -36.41
N TYR A 915 18.68 -29.07 -35.13
CA TYR A 915 18.18 -30.20 -34.37
C TYR A 915 17.27 -29.72 -33.23
N THR A 916 16.02 -29.39 -33.56
CA THR A 916 15.07 -28.83 -32.58
C THR A 916 14.78 -29.76 -31.40
N ASP A 917 15.03 -31.08 -31.53
CA ASP A 917 14.84 -32.07 -30.46
C ASP A 917 15.78 -31.84 -29.26
N LEU A 918 16.92 -31.18 -29.47
CA LEU A 918 17.84 -30.83 -28.38
C LEU A 918 17.22 -29.80 -27.42
N THR A 919 16.28 -28.97 -27.88
CA THR A 919 15.67 -27.90 -27.08
C THR A 919 14.75 -28.37 -25.95
N TYR A 920 14.46 -29.67 -25.91
CA TYR A 920 13.62 -30.29 -24.88
C TYR A 920 14.39 -30.66 -23.63
N PHE A 921 15.71 -30.70 -23.72
CA PHE A 921 16.58 -31.21 -22.67
C PHE A 921 17.44 -30.10 -22.10
N THR A 922 17.70 -30.19 -20.80
CA THR A 922 18.67 -29.36 -20.11
C THR A 922 20.05 -30.03 -20.12
N GLY A 923 21.06 -29.29 -19.68
CA GLY A 923 22.45 -29.74 -19.76
C GLY A 923 22.73 -31.14 -19.23
N ASP A 924 22.32 -31.42 -17.99
CA ASP A 924 22.49 -32.73 -17.37
C ASP A 924 21.70 -33.83 -18.07
N GLN A 925 20.58 -33.48 -18.70
CA GLN A 925 19.73 -34.42 -19.41
C GLN A 925 20.38 -34.91 -20.70
N PHE A 926 21.22 -34.10 -21.36
CA PHE A 926 22.03 -34.58 -22.49
C PHE A 926 22.91 -35.74 -22.06
N GLN A 927 23.62 -35.60 -20.94
CA GLN A 927 24.50 -36.66 -20.44
C GLN A 927 23.73 -37.92 -20.04
N LEU A 928 22.55 -37.80 -19.42
CA LEU A 928 21.70 -38.94 -19.08
C LEU A 928 21.23 -39.71 -20.32
N ILE A 929 20.86 -38.98 -21.39
CA ILE A 929 20.44 -39.59 -22.65
C ILE A 929 21.63 -40.27 -23.35
N GLU A 930 22.78 -39.60 -23.40
CA GLU A 930 24.02 -40.19 -23.92
C GLU A 930 24.39 -41.46 -23.15
N ASP A 931 24.39 -41.42 -21.83
CA ASP A 931 24.69 -42.57 -20.99
C ASP A 931 23.75 -43.74 -21.28
N TYR A 932 22.44 -43.49 -21.43
CA TYR A 932 21.49 -44.53 -21.82
C TYR A 932 21.80 -45.11 -23.21
N ILE A 933 21.98 -44.25 -24.22
CA ILE A 933 22.19 -44.66 -25.64
C ILE A 933 23.49 -45.45 -25.78
N TYR A 934 24.59 -44.98 -25.19
CA TYR A 934 25.91 -45.56 -25.37
C TYR A 934 26.20 -46.71 -24.39
N LYS A 935 25.73 -46.64 -23.13
CA LYS A 935 25.97 -47.70 -22.13
C LYS A 935 24.87 -48.78 -22.13
N SER A 936 23.81 -48.62 -22.94
CA SER A 936 22.70 -49.59 -23.06
C SER A 936 22.04 -49.92 -21.73
N LEU A 937 21.67 -48.88 -20.99
CA LEU A 937 21.12 -48.98 -19.64
C LEU A 937 19.66 -49.49 -19.65
N SER A 938 19.15 -49.88 -18.47
CA SER A 938 17.85 -50.56 -18.37
C SER A 938 16.65 -49.61 -18.58
N VAL A 939 15.44 -50.18 -18.64
CA VAL A 939 14.18 -49.43 -18.79
C VAL A 939 13.88 -48.48 -17.62
N THR A 940 14.60 -48.61 -16.49
CA THR A 940 14.48 -47.72 -15.33
C THR A 940 15.43 -46.54 -15.39
N ASP A 941 16.25 -46.43 -16.43
CA ASP A 941 17.22 -45.35 -16.57
C ASP A 941 16.53 -44.01 -16.88
N PRO A 942 16.96 -42.89 -16.27
CA PRO A 942 16.39 -41.57 -16.57
C PRO A 942 16.42 -41.21 -18.06
N GLY A 943 17.47 -41.59 -18.79
CA GLY A 943 17.60 -41.35 -20.23
C GLY A 943 16.52 -42.06 -21.05
N TYR A 944 16.08 -43.26 -20.65
CA TYR A 944 14.97 -43.97 -21.28
C TYR A 944 13.67 -43.16 -21.22
N HIS A 945 13.35 -42.62 -20.04
CA HIS A 945 12.13 -41.85 -19.81
C HIS A 945 12.18 -40.46 -20.45
N LEU A 946 13.36 -39.83 -20.53
CA LEU A 946 13.57 -38.56 -21.22
C LEU A 946 13.32 -38.67 -22.73
N LEU A 947 13.73 -39.77 -23.36
CA LEU A 947 13.43 -40.03 -24.77
C LEU A 947 11.93 -40.26 -25.02
N GLN A 948 11.26 -41.01 -24.14
CA GLN A 948 9.80 -41.18 -24.21
C GLN A 948 9.04 -39.87 -24.02
N PHE A 949 9.55 -38.95 -23.19
CA PHE A 949 8.93 -37.64 -22.94
C PHE A 949 8.76 -36.80 -24.22
N ILE A 950 9.62 -36.98 -25.22
CA ILE A 950 9.52 -36.32 -26.54
C ILE A 950 8.91 -37.21 -27.64
N ASP A 951 8.31 -38.33 -27.26
CA ASP A 951 7.71 -39.36 -28.13
C ASP A 951 8.71 -40.09 -29.05
N ILE A 952 9.98 -40.22 -28.64
CA ILE A 952 10.96 -41.10 -29.30
C ILE A 952 10.92 -42.47 -28.60
N ASP A 953 10.70 -43.55 -29.34
CA ASP A 953 10.82 -44.91 -28.80
C ASP A 953 12.29 -45.22 -28.52
N PRO A 954 12.73 -45.39 -27.26
CA PRO A 954 14.14 -45.64 -26.96
C PRO A 954 14.64 -46.97 -27.54
N LYS A 955 13.74 -47.88 -27.94
CA LYS A 955 14.07 -49.15 -28.59
C LYS A 955 14.32 -49.03 -30.09
N SER A 956 13.87 -47.95 -30.75
CA SER A 956 14.09 -47.73 -32.17
C SER A 956 15.47 -47.14 -32.49
N ILE A 957 16.13 -46.54 -31.49
CA ILE A 957 17.48 -45.98 -31.62
C ILE A 957 18.49 -47.10 -31.84
N ARG A 958 19.19 -47.08 -32.98
CA ARG A 958 20.29 -48.01 -33.26
C ARG A 958 21.50 -47.66 -32.37
N LYS A 959 22.10 -48.68 -31.75
CA LYS A 959 23.34 -48.50 -30.98
C LYS A 959 24.44 -47.95 -31.88
N ILE A 960 25.17 -46.96 -31.37
CA ILE A 960 26.33 -46.36 -32.04
C ILE A 960 27.60 -46.80 -31.30
N ASP A 961 28.58 -47.30 -32.06
CA ASP A 961 29.81 -47.91 -31.51
C ASP A 961 30.95 -46.92 -31.21
N LYS A 962 30.80 -45.62 -31.52
CA LYS A 962 31.84 -44.60 -31.27
C LYS A 962 31.25 -43.27 -30.79
N THR A 963 31.65 -42.86 -29.59
CA THR A 963 31.51 -41.49 -29.08
C THR A 963 32.72 -40.66 -29.48
N SER A 964 32.52 -39.49 -30.08
CA SER A 964 33.60 -38.48 -30.16
C SER A 964 34.00 -38.07 -28.73
N GLU A 965 35.28 -37.76 -28.50
CA GLU A 965 35.72 -37.21 -27.20
C GLU A 965 35.40 -35.71 -27.08
N GLU A 966 35.23 -35.02 -28.22
CA GLU A 966 34.94 -33.59 -28.28
C GLU A 966 33.47 -33.30 -27.92
N PRO A 967 33.21 -32.41 -26.93
CA PRO A 967 31.85 -32.07 -26.49
C PRO A 967 30.90 -31.59 -27.59
N GLU A 968 31.41 -30.81 -28.54
CA GLU A 968 30.60 -30.23 -29.62
C GLU A 968 30.11 -31.30 -30.60
N ASP A 969 31.01 -32.20 -30.99
CA ASP A 969 30.70 -33.34 -31.87
C ASP A 969 29.73 -34.32 -31.21
N ARG A 970 29.88 -34.53 -29.89
CA ARG A 970 28.97 -35.37 -29.10
C ARG A 970 27.54 -34.84 -29.15
N LEU A 971 27.37 -33.55 -28.88
CA LEU A 971 26.07 -32.88 -28.91
C LEU A 971 25.46 -32.87 -30.33
N GLU A 972 26.28 -32.63 -31.35
CA GLU A 972 25.85 -32.66 -32.76
C GLU A 972 25.41 -34.08 -33.19
N SER A 973 26.17 -35.10 -32.80
CA SER A 973 25.84 -36.51 -33.04
C SER A 973 24.56 -36.92 -32.33
N LEU A 974 24.36 -36.45 -31.09
CA LEU A 974 23.12 -36.67 -30.34
C LEU A 974 21.93 -36.00 -31.06
N GLY A 975 22.09 -34.75 -31.51
CA GLY A 975 21.07 -34.03 -32.27
C GLY A 975 20.65 -34.77 -33.54
N ASP A 976 21.62 -35.20 -34.35
CA ASP A 976 21.39 -35.97 -35.58
C ASP A 976 20.65 -37.29 -35.31
N LEU A 977 21.03 -38.00 -34.26
CA LEU A 977 20.38 -39.26 -33.85
C LEU A 977 18.92 -39.04 -33.43
N LEU A 978 18.66 -38.03 -32.59
CA LEU A 978 17.31 -37.72 -32.11
C LEU A 978 16.39 -37.31 -33.27
N SER A 979 16.88 -36.44 -34.16
CA SER A 979 16.09 -35.97 -35.30
C SER A 979 15.82 -37.08 -36.33
N LYS A 980 16.79 -37.95 -36.65
CA LYS A 980 16.55 -39.14 -37.50
C LYS A 980 15.52 -40.08 -36.92
N SER A 981 15.58 -40.33 -35.61
CA SER A 981 14.62 -41.19 -34.91
C SER A 981 13.21 -40.61 -34.96
N ARG A 982 13.07 -39.28 -35.01
CA ARG A 982 11.78 -38.57 -35.13
C ARG A 982 11.23 -38.55 -36.55
N GLU A 983 12.09 -38.44 -37.56
CA GLU A 983 11.70 -38.52 -38.98
C GLU A 983 11.12 -39.89 -39.34
N GLU A 984 11.63 -40.98 -38.75
CA GLU A 984 11.09 -42.34 -38.94
C GLU A 984 9.68 -42.52 -38.34
N ILE A 985 9.31 -41.70 -37.33
CA ILE A 985 8.01 -41.75 -36.63
C ILE A 985 6.97 -40.80 -37.27
N SER A 986 7.42 -39.69 -37.88
CA SER A 986 6.55 -38.58 -38.29
C SER A 986 6.05 -38.68 -39.74
N CYS A 987 5.05 -39.54 -39.99
CA CYS A 987 4.24 -39.50 -41.23
C CYS A 987 3.09 -38.46 -41.19
N GLN A 988 3.03 -37.59 -40.17
CA GLN A 988 2.04 -36.51 -40.07
C GLN A 988 2.74 -35.18 -39.77
N LYS A 989 3.11 -34.44 -40.83
CA LYS A 989 3.53 -33.05 -40.68
C LYS A 989 2.31 -32.24 -40.21
N GLU A 990 2.29 -31.85 -38.94
CA GLU A 990 1.41 -30.81 -38.41
C GLU A 990 1.81 -29.47 -39.07
N ILE A 991 1.27 -29.18 -40.26
CA ILE A 991 1.49 -27.90 -40.93
C ILE A 991 0.46 -26.91 -40.38
N LEU A 992 0.79 -26.27 -39.25
CA LEU A 992 0.06 -25.11 -38.77
C LEU A 992 0.70 -23.83 -39.33
N ARG A 993 0.04 -23.22 -40.33
CA ARG A 993 0.35 -21.86 -40.80
C ARG A 993 -0.32 -20.81 -39.92
N ASN A 994 0.09 -20.70 -38.66
CA ASN A 994 -0.32 -19.58 -37.81
C ASN A 994 0.93 -18.91 -37.23
N GLU A 995 1.38 -17.85 -37.91
CA GLU A 995 2.54 -17.03 -37.57
C GLU A 995 2.21 -16.00 -36.47
N LYS A 996 1.39 -16.37 -35.47
CA LYS A 996 0.92 -15.43 -34.43
C LYS A 996 1.16 -15.97 -33.03
N ILE A 997 1.78 -15.15 -32.18
CA ILE A 997 1.84 -15.36 -30.74
C ILE A 997 0.45 -15.12 -30.16
N LEU A 998 -0.08 -16.11 -29.43
CA LEU A 998 -1.37 -16.01 -28.75
C LEU A 998 -1.13 -15.83 -27.26
N LEU A 999 -1.53 -14.67 -26.73
CA LEU A 999 -1.61 -14.44 -25.29
C LEU A 999 -3.00 -14.86 -24.80
N VAL A 1000 -3.04 -15.69 -23.76
CA VAL A 1000 -4.28 -16.08 -23.09
C VAL A 1000 -4.15 -15.76 -21.62
N GLU A 1001 -4.94 -14.78 -21.18
CA GLU A 1001 -5.07 -14.43 -19.77
C GLU A 1001 -6.21 -15.24 -19.15
N THR A 1002 -5.91 -15.97 -18.09
CA THR A 1002 -6.87 -16.83 -17.39
C THR A 1002 -6.53 -16.93 -15.92
N THR A 1003 -7.48 -17.37 -15.10
CA THR A 1003 -7.25 -17.67 -13.69
C THR A 1003 -6.51 -18.99 -13.53
N ASN A 1004 -5.91 -19.26 -12.37
CA ASN A 1004 -5.23 -20.53 -12.09
C ASN A 1004 -6.12 -21.76 -12.37
N GLU A 1005 -7.42 -21.67 -12.05
CA GLU A 1005 -8.40 -22.73 -12.31
C GLU A 1005 -8.74 -22.89 -13.80
N GLY A 1006 -8.55 -21.83 -14.59
CA GLY A 1006 -8.83 -21.80 -16.03
C GLY A 1006 -7.69 -22.33 -16.91
N ILE A 1007 -6.49 -22.54 -16.37
CA ILE A 1007 -5.29 -22.95 -17.14
C ILE A 1007 -5.54 -24.23 -17.95
N LEU A 1008 -6.07 -25.28 -17.32
CA LEU A 1008 -6.33 -26.55 -18.01
C LEU A 1008 -7.35 -26.38 -19.15
N ARG A 1009 -8.40 -25.58 -18.91
CA ARG A 1009 -9.41 -25.26 -19.93
C ARG A 1009 -8.80 -24.48 -21.09
N ALA A 1010 -7.91 -23.53 -20.80
CA ALA A 1010 -7.21 -22.75 -21.80
C ALA A 1010 -6.29 -23.62 -22.68
N ILE A 1011 -5.49 -24.50 -22.07
CA ILE A 1011 -4.64 -25.47 -22.79
C ILE A 1011 -5.50 -26.30 -23.74
N LEU A 1012 -6.52 -26.99 -23.23
CA LEU A 1012 -7.36 -27.88 -24.04
C LEU A 1012 -8.08 -27.12 -25.16
N SER A 1013 -8.55 -25.90 -24.90
CA SER A 1013 -9.23 -25.07 -25.90
C SER A 1013 -8.30 -24.62 -27.03
N LEU A 1014 -7.03 -24.33 -26.74
CA LEU A 1014 -6.03 -23.93 -27.73
C LEU A 1014 -5.67 -25.09 -28.65
N PHE A 1015 -5.39 -26.28 -28.10
CA PHE A 1015 -5.13 -27.49 -28.87
C PHE A 1015 -6.35 -27.93 -29.71
N GLN A 1016 -7.55 -27.80 -29.17
CA GLN A 1016 -8.78 -28.00 -29.94
C GLN A 1016 -8.91 -27.03 -31.11
N LYS A 1017 -8.52 -25.76 -30.92
CA LYS A 1017 -8.58 -24.72 -31.98
C LYS A 1017 -7.54 -24.94 -33.08
N THR A 1018 -6.38 -25.52 -32.74
CA THR A 1018 -5.32 -25.83 -33.71
C THR A 1018 -5.46 -27.21 -34.35
N ASN A 1019 -6.49 -28.00 -33.99
CA ASN A 1019 -6.68 -29.39 -34.43
C ASN A 1019 -5.45 -30.28 -34.17
N THR A 1020 -4.68 -29.98 -33.11
CA THR A 1020 -3.53 -30.79 -32.69
C THR A 1020 -3.81 -31.39 -31.32
N PRO A 1021 -3.51 -32.68 -31.08
CA PRO A 1021 -3.65 -33.25 -29.75
C PRO A 1021 -2.63 -32.63 -28.78
N PRO A 1022 -3.00 -32.33 -27.52
CA PRO A 1022 -2.06 -31.86 -26.53
C PRO A 1022 -1.09 -32.98 -26.15
N HIS A 1023 0.17 -32.84 -26.55
CA HIS A 1023 1.27 -33.69 -26.07
C HIS A 1023 2.08 -32.93 -25.02
N ILE A 1024 2.65 -33.66 -24.07
CA ILE A 1024 3.51 -33.09 -23.01
C ILE A 1024 4.66 -32.25 -23.59
N ARG A 1025 5.23 -32.68 -24.72
CA ARG A 1025 6.30 -31.95 -25.43
C ARG A 1025 5.86 -30.55 -25.90
N HIS A 1026 4.56 -30.30 -26.11
CA HIS A 1026 4.07 -29.00 -26.53
C HIS A 1026 3.89 -28.02 -25.37
N LEU A 1027 4.06 -28.46 -24.12
CA LEU A 1027 3.79 -27.66 -22.92
C LEU A 1027 5.10 -27.38 -22.17
N PHE A 1028 5.30 -26.13 -21.76
CA PHE A 1028 6.36 -25.75 -20.84
C PHE A 1028 5.78 -24.98 -19.67
N TYR A 1029 5.95 -25.50 -18.44
CA TYR A 1029 5.45 -24.88 -17.22
C TYR A 1029 6.55 -24.07 -16.54
N CYS A 1030 6.34 -22.76 -16.41
CA CYS A 1030 7.26 -21.87 -15.73
C CYS A 1030 7.13 -21.97 -14.20
N THR A 1031 8.26 -21.87 -13.52
CA THR A 1031 8.37 -21.80 -12.05
C THR A 1031 9.31 -20.66 -11.67
N THR A 1032 9.38 -20.31 -10.39
CA THR A 1032 10.36 -19.32 -9.89
C THR A 1032 11.82 -19.78 -10.04
N GLN A 1033 12.06 -21.08 -10.24
CA GLN A 1033 13.38 -21.66 -10.48
C GLN A 1033 13.73 -21.81 -11.96
N THR A 1034 12.80 -21.48 -12.87
CA THR A 1034 13.04 -21.57 -14.31
C THR A 1034 14.12 -20.59 -14.72
N ASN A 1035 15.18 -21.09 -15.38
CA ASN A 1035 16.34 -20.28 -15.76
C ASN A 1035 16.29 -19.82 -17.23
N TRP A 1036 17.16 -18.86 -17.57
CA TRP A 1036 17.21 -18.28 -18.92
C TRP A 1036 17.48 -19.31 -20.01
N ILE A 1037 18.37 -20.27 -19.77
CA ILE A 1037 18.77 -21.27 -20.78
C ILE A 1037 17.57 -22.13 -21.20
N GLN A 1038 16.72 -22.53 -20.27
CA GLN A 1038 15.50 -23.28 -20.55
C GLN A 1038 14.50 -22.47 -21.39
N ILE A 1039 14.31 -21.19 -21.04
CA ILE A 1039 13.43 -20.28 -21.78
C ILE A 1039 13.98 -19.99 -23.18
N ARG A 1040 15.29 -19.79 -23.30
CA ARG A 1040 16.00 -19.62 -24.57
C ARG A 1040 15.79 -20.84 -25.48
N ALA A 1041 15.97 -22.06 -24.96
CA ALA A 1041 15.69 -23.28 -25.70
C ALA A 1041 14.22 -23.39 -26.13
N PHE A 1042 13.27 -23.04 -25.25
CA PHE A 1042 11.84 -22.98 -25.58
C PHE A 1042 11.54 -21.99 -26.72
N ILE A 1043 12.17 -20.81 -26.74
CA ILE A 1043 11.99 -19.84 -27.84
C ILE A 1043 12.48 -20.46 -29.17
N TYR A 1044 13.69 -21.01 -29.21
CA TYR A 1044 14.23 -21.64 -30.43
C TYR A 1044 13.32 -22.78 -30.93
N ARG A 1045 12.81 -23.60 -30.01
CA ARG A 1045 11.82 -24.65 -30.32
C ARG A 1045 10.60 -24.09 -31.03
N CYS A 1046 10.01 -23.02 -30.50
CA CYS A 1046 8.83 -22.37 -31.07
C CYS A 1046 9.09 -21.86 -32.49
N PHE A 1047 10.26 -21.28 -32.75
CA PHE A 1047 10.61 -20.72 -34.06
C PHE A 1047 10.92 -21.79 -35.12
N TYR A 1048 11.62 -22.86 -34.75
CA TYR A 1048 12.19 -23.79 -35.73
C TYR A 1048 11.40 -25.10 -35.92
N SER A 1049 10.63 -25.56 -34.92
CA SER A 1049 9.95 -26.88 -34.97
C SER A 1049 8.65 -26.93 -35.79
N LYS A 1050 8.10 -25.77 -36.18
CA LYS A 1050 6.82 -25.63 -36.93
C LYS A 1050 5.59 -26.27 -36.26
N SER A 1051 5.67 -26.63 -34.97
CA SER A 1051 4.55 -27.15 -34.17
C SER A 1051 4.07 -26.11 -33.16
N PHE A 1052 2.83 -26.23 -32.70
CA PHE A 1052 2.29 -25.34 -31.66
C PHE A 1052 2.88 -25.69 -30.30
N HIS A 1053 3.45 -24.70 -29.61
CA HIS A 1053 3.98 -24.82 -28.24
C HIS A 1053 3.36 -23.76 -27.35
N GLN A 1054 3.19 -24.10 -26.08
CA GLN A 1054 2.57 -23.24 -25.09
C GLN A 1054 3.48 -23.06 -23.88
N LEU A 1055 3.76 -21.79 -23.56
CA LEU A 1055 4.39 -21.38 -22.31
C LEU A 1055 3.30 -21.14 -21.26
N ILE A 1056 3.35 -21.87 -20.16
CA ILE A 1056 2.34 -21.84 -19.09
C ILE A 1056 2.92 -21.07 -17.91
N ARG A 1057 2.15 -20.09 -17.42
CA ARG A 1057 2.50 -19.21 -16.30
C ARG A 1057 3.78 -18.39 -16.49
N PRO A 1058 3.99 -17.73 -17.65
CA PRO A 1058 5.19 -16.93 -17.88
C PRO A 1058 5.40 -15.80 -16.85
N GLU A 1059 4.35 -15.39 -16.11
CA GLU A 1059 4.41 -14.41 -15.03
C GLU A 1059 5.28 -14.83 -13.84
N LEU A 1060 5.61 -16.13 -13.70
CA LEU A 1060 6.49 -16.62 -12.65
C LEU A 1060 7.99 -16.42 -12.95
N LEU A 1061 8.34 -16.02 -14.17
CA LEU A 1061 9.71 -15.76 -14.57
C LEU A 1061 10.21 -14.46 -13.94
N SER A 1062 11.50 -14.40 -13.59
CA SER A 1062 12.11 -13.15 -13.09
C SER A 1062 12.09 -12.07 -14.17
N GLN A 1063 12.06 -10.79 -13.74
CA GLN A 1063 12.05 -9.65 -14.67
C GLN A 1063 13.22 -9.71 -15.67
N SER A 1064 14.42 -10.08 -15.20
CA SER A 1064 15.60 -10.23 -16.05
C SER A 1064 15.40 -11.25 -17.18
N ILE A 1065 14.76 -12.39 -16.88
CA ILE A 1065 14.46 -13.43 -17.88
C ILE A 1065 13.39 -12.93 -18.87
N GLN A 1066 12.38 -12.20 -18.39
CA GLN A 1066 11.34 -11.64 -19.26
C GLN A 1066 11.92 -10.60 -20.23
N ASP A 1067 12.84 -9.74 -19.77
CA ASP A 1067 13.50 -8.75 -20.62
C ASP A 1067 14.37 -9.43 -21.69
N GLN A 1068 15.15 -10.45 -21.30
CA GLN A 1068 15.95 -11.25 -22.24
C GLN A 1068 15.07 -12.00 -23.24
N PHE A 1069 13.92 -12.54 -22.80
CA PHE A 1069 12.94 -13.19 -23.67
C PHE A 1069 12.47 -12.26 -24.79
N VAL A 1070 12.08 -11.03 -24.43
CA VAL A 1070 11.59 -10.04 -25.41
C VAL A 1070 12.70 -9.63 -26.38
N CYS A 1071 13.92 -9.43 -25.89
CA CYS A 1071 15.07 -9.09 -26.73
C CYS A 1071 15.39 -10.18 -27.76
N LEU A 1072 15.48 -11.44 -27.32
CA LEU A 1072 15.75 -12.57 -28.21
C LEU A 1072 14.62 -12.78 -29.22
N LEU A 1073 13.37 -12.72 -28.76
CA LEU A 1073 12.21 -12.85 -29.63
C LEU A 1073 12.21 -11.81 -30.76
N ARG A 1074 12.53 -10.55 -30.45
CA ARG A 1074 12.66 -9.47 -31.45
C ARG A 1074 13.82 -9.70 -32.41
N SER A 1075 14.94 -10.24 -31.93
CA SER A 1075 16.10 -10.56 -32.78
C SER A 1075 15.75 -11.62 -33.82
N LEU A 1076 15.12 -12.72 -33.38
CA LEU A 1076 14.75 -13.82 -34.26
C LEU A 1076 13.71 -13.41 -35.31
N ILE A 1077 12.71 -12.59 -34.94
CA ILE A 1077 11.73 -12.02 -35.88
C ILE A 1077 12.42 -11.14 -36.92
N LYS A 1078 13.43 -10.36 -36.53
CA LYS A 1078 14.20 -9.51 -37.47
C LYS A 1078 15.06 -10.31 -38.43
N GLU A 1079 15.71 -11.37 -37.95
CA GLU A 1079 16.66 -12.16 -38.74
C GLU A 1079 15.98 -13.09 -39.75
N LYS A 1080 14.79 -13.61 -39.44
CA LYS A 1080 14.02 -14.51 -40.33
C LYS A 1080 12.55 -14.07 -40.46
N PRO A 1081 12.28 -12.94 -41.15
CA PRO A 1081 10.92 -12.43 -41.31
C PRO A 1081 10.01 -13.36 -42.10
N ASP A 1082 10.54 -14.21 -43.00
CA ASP A 1082 9.75 -15.15 -43.83
C ASP A 1082 9.23 -16.38 -43.06
N GLN A 1083 9.55 -16.51 -41.76
CA GLN A 1083 9.00 -17.53 -40.86
C GLN A 1083 7.88 -16.98 -39.95
N TYR A 1084 7.49 -15.70 -40.13
CA TYR A 1084 6.53 -14.97 -39.31
C TYR A 1084 5.59 -14.05 -40.09
#